data_AF-A0A929SGM2-F1
#
_entry.id   AF-A0A929SGM2-F1
#
_cell.length_a   1.000
_cell.length_b   1.000
_cell.length_c   1.000
_cell.angle_alpha   90.00
_cell.angle_beta   90.00
_cell.angle_gamma   90.00
#
_symmetry.space_group_name_H-M   'P 1'
#
loop_
_entity.id
_entity.type
_entity.pdbx_description
1 polymer ?
#
loop_
_entity_poly.entity_id
_entity_poly.type
_entity_poly.pdbx_seq_one_letter_code
_entity_poly.pdbx_strand_id
1 'polypeptide(L)'
;MMLERDFFYDEVRNGFYIPAIMKKAWGAEMLILSEIDRICRKHGIAYYLGYGTLLGAVRDASFIPWDDDVDIMMFREDFEAFRKIAKEELPEELEFLSIEEDSSFRGMNAVVCSNAKRFNEDCFKKYHGYPFSAFVDIFALDAISDWQDKEKKRRAFLSLLYQIRGEIWETGACSEESLQVLRDTEAYYSISSARESSLEGRVGVLIEKVYQFFNGEEGSKVASIPIYFLHNASYPREAFHRVQYLPFCGAEFPTASNWESLLTSEYGNYRRVVKAGGEHNYPYFKEQENNIEKELGEDWGFHYHITNEDLCRPEIESFRDVILHAVEMLYEGTREAQQYDEKREKEEVDARLSMLQEMALSIGNRMERKYGEGKQSVSILEEYCELLYRLHVVEQDEKEGAEKETLFKTLFHLLENLREVVQKDVKREIVFLPHSLQAFSSIRPLVDAFLREEGIEVKIMPIPYYDVLLDGSFSEPHDEGGAFPEGYPITDYTKYSFAEELPDSIVLCSPYDAFNASWTVDPFFYSKNMQRFTSKLIYIPWFVTDEIDPKNPEDGKAFYNMRYYVTVPGVFHADYTLVQSEGMKAAYLEKISQFLEQERERKEEKSTTEKASFPEKAIEEGMQVMRKKILGVGSCLFGEREGQGTKEVVEALRKILEEGEENRARKGSGKER
;
A
#
# COMPACT_ATOMS: atom_id res chain seq x y z
N MET A 1 -21.74 -16.93 -5.45
CA MET A 1 -20.54 -17.07 -4.59
C MET A 1 -20.56 -15.94 -3.56
N MET A 2 -20.08 -16.16 -2.34
CA MET A 2 -19.94 -15.12 -1.32
C MET A 2 -18.48 -15.11 -0.87
N LEU A 3 -17.81 -13.99 -1.07
CA LEU A 3 -16.45 -13.75 -0.59
C LEU A 3 -16.54 -13.09 0.79
N GLU A 4 -15.74 -13.58 1.74
CA GLU A 4 -15.63 -12.99 3.07
C GLU A 4 -15.09 -11.56 2.97
N ARG A 5 -15.46 -10.69 3.91
CA ARG A 5 -15.04 -9.27 3.91
C ARG A 5 -13.52 -9.12 3.83
N ASP A 6 -12.80 -9.86 4.67
CA ASP A 6 -11.34 -9.74 4.79
C ASP A 6 -10.61 -10.18 3.52
N PHE A 7 -11.29 -10.85 2.56
CA PHE A 7 -10.74 -11.13 1.23
C PHE A 7 -10.31 -9.85 0.50
N PHE A 8 -11.03 -8.74 0.72
CA PHE A 8 -10.83 -7.47 0.02
C PHE A 8 -9.77 -6.57 0.65
N TYR A 9 -9.16 -6.98 1.76
CA TYR A 9 -8.09 -6.24 2.42
C TYR A 9 -6.73 -6.60 1.83
N ASP A 10 -5.79 -5.68 2.00
CA ASP A 10 -4.40 -5.91 1.62
C ASP A 10 -3.83 -7.08 2.40
N GLU A 11 -3.01 -7.88 1.75
CA GLU A 11 -2.32 -8.99 2.40
C GLU A 11 -0.90 -9.13 1.85
N VAL A 12 -0.02 -9.73 2.65
CA VAL A 12 1.24 -10.25 2.15
C VAL A 12 1.19 -11.77 2.14
N ARG A 13 1.36 -12.36 0.96
CA ARG A 13 1.42 -13.81 0.79
C ARG A 13 2.65 -14.19 -0.01
N ASN A 14 3.42 -15.16 0.48
CA ASN A 14 4.69 -15.57 -0.12
C ASN A 14 5.66 -14.39 -0.37
N GLY A 15 5.72 -13.45 0.57
CA GLY A 15 6.58 -12.26 0.47
C GLY A 15 6.17 -11.26 -0.63
N PHE A 16 4.93 -11.32 -1.14
CA PHE A 16 4.41 -10.41 -2.15
C PHE A 16 3.20 -9.65 -1.59
N TYR A 17 3.22 -8.31 -1.70
CA TYR A 17 2.12 -7.44 -1.26
C TYR A 17 1.00 -7.44 -2.30
N ILE A 18 -0.20 -7.86 -1.92
CA ILE A 18 -1.40 -7.87 -2.76
C ILE A 18 -2.28 -6.71 -2.30
N PRO A 19 -2.45 -5.67 -3.13
CA PRO A 19 -3.24 -4.50 -2.75
C PRO A 19 -4.75 -4.77 -2.79
N ALA A 20 -5.50 -4.04 -1.98
CA ALA A 20 -6.97 -4.07 -1.95
C ALA A 20 -7.64 -4.00 -3.34
N ILE A 21 -7.11 -3.17 -4.26
CA ILE A 21 -7.67 -3.04 -5.62
C ILE A 21 -7.50 -4.32 -6.46
N MET A 22 -6.40 -5.07 -6.26
CA MET A 22 -6.21 -6.37 -6.91
C MET A 22 -7.20 -7.40 -6.39
N LYS A 23 -7.47 -7.41 -5.08
CA LYS A 23 -8.51 -8.27 -4.49
C LYS A 23 -9.90 -7.94 -5.04
N LYS A 24 -10.20 -6.66 -5.29
CA LYS A 24 -11.44 -6.24 -5.96
C LYS A 24 -11.52 -6.73 -7.41
N ALA A 25 -10.40 -6.72 -8.15
CA ALA A 25 -10.32 -7.30 -9.50
C ALA A 25 -10.67 -8.80 -9.45
N TRP A 26 -9.95 -9.58 -8.62
CA TRP A 26 -10.21 -11.00 -8.41
C TRP A 26 -11.66 -11.28 -8.02
N GLY A 27 -12.24 -10.49 -7.12
CA GLY A 27 -13.65 -10.63 -6.73
C GLY A 27 -14.61 -10.45 -7.91
N ALA A 28 -14.36 -9.47 -8.78
CA ALA A 28 -15.15 -9.25 -9.97
C ALA A 28 -15.01 -10.38 -11.00
N GLU A 29 -13.81 -10.88 -11.22
CA GLU A 29 -13.52 -11.99 -12.14
C GLU A 29 -14.15 -13.30 -11.65
N MET A 30 -14.13 -13.56 -10.34
CA MET A 30 -14.79 -14.73 -9.75
C MET A 30 -16.31 -14.74 -9.96
N LEU A 31 -16.94 -13.57 -10.04
CA LEU A 31 -18.36 -13.47 -10.39
C LEU A 31 -18.60 -13.79 -11.87
N ILE A 32 -17.71 -13.34 -12.76
CA ILE A 32 -17.77 -13.67 -14.18
C ILE A 32 -17.55 -15.18 -14.38
N LEU A 33 -16.53 -15.76 -13.74
CA LEU A 33 -16.26 -17.19 -13.77
C LEU A 33 -17.43 -18.01 -13.22
N SER A 34 -18.10 -17.53 -12.16
CA SER A 34 -19.30 -18.17 -11.62
C SER A 34 -20.48 -18.16 -12.61
N GLU A 35 -20.65 -17.09 -13.38
CA GLU A 35 -21.68 -17.03 -14.43
C GLU A 35 -21.34 -17.97 -15.59
N ILE A 36 -20.07 -18.04 -16.01
CA ILE A 36 -19.60 -19.01 -17.00
C ILE A 36 -19.87 -20.44 -16.50
N ASP A 37 -19.52 -20.76 -15.26
CA ASP A 37 -19.76 -22.07 -14.64
C ASP A 37 -21.26 -22.42 -14.63
N ARG A 38 -22.12 -21.47 -14.22
CA ARG A 38 -23.58 -21.64 -14.21
C ARG A 38 -24.10 -22.01 -15.61
N ILE A 39 -23.66 -21.27 -16.63
CA ILE A 39 -24.06 -21.47 -18.02
C ILE A 39 -23.55 -22.83 -18.52
N CYS A 40 -22.28 -23.13 -18.30
CA CYS A 40 -21.67 -24.39 -18.74
C CYS A 40 -22.34 -25.61 -18.10
N ARG A 41 -22.60 -25.59 -16.78
CA ARG A 41 -23.32 -26.66 -16.08
C ARG A 41 -24.75 -26.85 -16.57
N LYS A 42 -25.46 -25.75 -16.84
CA LYS A 42 -26.85 -25.79 -17.34
C LYS A 42 -26.94 -26.47 -18.70
N HIS A 43 -25.96 -26.23 -19.58
CA HIS A 43 -25.95 -26.71 -20.96
C HIS A 43 -25.07 -27.94 -21.19
N GLY A 44 -24.40 -28.45 -20.14
CA GLY A 44 -23.53 -29.63 -20.24
C GLY A 44 -22.25 -29.37 -21.05
N ILE A 45 -21.74 -28.15 -21.02
CA ILE A 45 -20.51 -27.73 -21.72
C ILE A 45 -19.32 -27.93 -20.80
N ALA A 46 -18.28 -28.60 -21.28
CA ALA A 46 -17.08 -28.84 -20.50
C ALA A 46 -16.09 -27.66 -20.64
N TYR A 47 -15.51 -27.25 -19.52
CA TYR A 47 -14.39 -26.34 -19.47
C TYR A 47 -13.45 -26.73 -18.33
N TYR A 48 -12.24 -26.19 -18.33
CA TYR A 48 -11.19 -26.53 -17.38
C TYR A 48 -10.45 -25.27 -16.95
N LEU A 49 -10.10 -25.11 -15.68
CA LEU A 49 -9.16 -24.06 -15.27
C LEU A 49 -7.83 -24.23 -16.01
N GLY A 50 -7.25 -23.13 -16.48
CA GLY A 50 -5.96 -23.10 -17.19
C GLY A 50 -4.90 -22.25 -16.51
N TYR A 51 -3.65 -22.40 -16.95
CA TYR A 51 -2.54 -21.50 -16.66
C TYR A 51 -2.42 -21.05 -15.20
N GLY A 52 -2.34 -19.73 -14.95
CA GLY A 52 -2.14 -19.14 -13.62
C GLY A 52 -3.27 -19.49 -12.66
N THR A 53 -4.50 -19.51 -13.18
CA THR A 53 -5.70 -19.91 -12.43
C THR A 53 -5.64 -21.35 -11.93
N LEU A 54 -5.26 -22.31 -12.80
CA LEU A 54 -5.08 -23.71 -12.40
C LEU A 54 -3.96 -23.85 -11.37
N LEU A 55 -2.84 -23.16 -11.60
CA LEU A 55 -1.70 -23.20 -10.71
C LEU A 55 -2.06 -22.64 -9.31
N GLY A 56 -2.86 -21.57 -9.25
CA GLY A 56 -3.41 -21.00 -8.02
C GLY A 56 -4.35 -21.96 -7.30
N ALA A 57 -5.31 -22.57 -8.02
CA ALA A 57 -6.22 -23.56 -7.45
C ALA A 57 -5.47 -24.75 -6.81
N VAL A 58 -4.38 -25.20 -7.45
CA VAL A 58 -3.56 -26.32 -6.94
C VAL A 58 -2.69 -25.93 -5.75
N ARG A 59 -2.06 -24.75 -5.78
CA ARG A 59 -1.05 -24.36 -4.77
C ARG A 59 -1.65 -23.69 -3.54
N ASP A 60 -2.63 -22.83 -3.76
CA ASP A 60 -3.12 -21.90 -2.75
C ASP A 60 -4.64 -22.02 -2.53
N ALA A 61 -5.33 -22.84 -3.32
CA ALA A 61 -6.80 -22.89 -3.40
C ALA A 61 -7.43 -21.49 -3.64
N SER A 62 -6.67 -20.62 -4.31
CA SER A 62 -6.94 -19.21 -4.56
C SER A 62 -5.96 -18.69 -5.63
N PHE A 63 -6.12 -17.47 -6.13
CA PHE A 63 -5.15 -16.79 -7.01
C PHE A 63 -3.72 -16.89 -6.48
N ILE A 64 -2.72 -16.92 -7.36
CA ILE A 64 -1.32 -16.73 -6.96
C ILE A 64 -1.10 -15.23 -6.70
N PRO A 65 -0.25 -14.81 -5.75
CA PRO A 65 -0.15 -13.39 -5.37
C PRO A 65 0.17 -12.39 -6.50
N TRP A 66 0.87 -12.82 -7.55
CA TRP A 66 1.32 -11.99 -8.67
C TRP A 66 0.56 -12.28 -9.98
N ASP A 67 -0.56 -13.01 -9.87
CA ASP A 67 -1.53 -13.26 -10.95
C ASP A 67 -2.63 -12.21 -10.86
N ASP A 68 -3.13 -11.75 -12.00
CA ASP A 68 -4.11 -10.67 -12.08
C ASP A 68 -5.31 -10.96 -12.97
N ASP A 69 -5.37 -12.13 -13.60
CA ASP A 69 -6.43 -12.55 -14.51
C ASP A 69 -6.94 -13.98 -14.22
N VAL A 70 -8.00 -14.38 -14.93
CA VAL A 70 -8.61 -15.71 -14.84
C VAL A 70 -8.65 -16.37 -16.21
N ASP A 71 -8.08 -17.57 -16.29
CA ASP A 71 -7.97 -18.36 -17.51
C ASP A 71 -8.78 -19.66 -17.44
N ILE A 72 -9.54 -19.94 -18.49
CA ILE A 72 -10.18 -21.23 -18.71
C ILE A 72 -9.91 -21.79 -20.10
N MET A 73 -9.90 -23.12 -20.21
CA MET A 73 -9.75 -23.86 -21.45
C MET A 73 -11.04 -24.60 -21.82
N MET A 74 -11.36 -24.64 -23.11
CA MET A 74 -12.46 -25.41 -23.66
C MET A 74 -11.99 -26.18 -24.89
N PHE A 75 -12.43 -27.42 -25.09
CA PHE A 75 -12.25 -28.04 -26.42
C PHE A 75 -13.05 -27.26 -27.46
N ARG A 76 -12.60 -27.26 -28.71
CA ARG A 76 -13.26 -26.49 -29.77
C ARG A 76 -14.77 -26.73 -29.87
N GLU A 77 -15.23 -27.97 -29.67
CA GLU A 77 -16.67 -28.29 -29.70
C GLU A 77 -17.43 -27.62 -28.56
N ASP A 78 -16.89 -27.66 -27.34
CA ASP A 78 -17.44 -26.99 -26.16
C ASP A 78 -17.39 -25.47 -26.29
N PHE A 79 -16.30 -24.93 -26.84
CA PHE A 79 -16.15 -23.51 -27.13
C PHE A 79 -17.23 -23.01 -28.09
N GLU A 80 -17.45 -23.73 -29.21
CA GLU A 80 -18.50 -23.38 -30.18
C GLU A 80 -19.91 -23.57 -29.61
N ALA A 81 -20.11 -24.50 -28.68
CA ALA A 81 -21.36 -24.64 -27.95
C ALA A 81 -21.58 -23.44 -27.02
N PHE A 82 -20.58 -23.04 -26.24
CA PHE A 82 -20.63 -21.90 -25.32
C PHE A 82 -20.89 -20.59 -26.07
N ARG A 83 -20.11 -20.34 -27.13
CA ARG A 83 -20.24 -19.17 -27.99
C ARG A 83 -21.67 -18.94 -28.47
N LYS A 84 -22.38 -19.99 -28.89
CA LYS A 84 -23.76 -19.89 -29.40
C LYS A 84 -24.76 -19.47 -28.32
N ILE A 85 -24.57 -19.94 -27.09
CA ILE A 85 -25.49 -19.67 -25.98
C ILE A 85 -25.13 -18.41 -25.19
N ALA A 86 -23.86 -17.99 -25.21
CA ALA A 86 -23.34 -16.92 -24.37
C ALA A 86 -24.11 -15.62 -24.59
N LYS A 87 -24.44 -15.28 -25.84
CA LYS A 87 -25.24 -14.09 -26.18
C LYS A 87 -26.64 -14.07 -25.59
N GLU A 88 -27.23 -15.25 -25.34
CA GLU A 88 -28.60 -15.37 -24.85
C GLU A 88 -28.66 -15.51 -23.32
N GLU A 89 -27.64 -16.12 -22.71
CA GLU A 89 -27.63 -16.48 -21.29
C GLU A 89 -26.77 -15.59 -20.40
N LEU A 90 -25.84 -14.81 -20.98
CA LEU A 90 -25.05 -13.87 -20.21
C LEU A 90 -25.95 -12.73 -19.68
N PRO A 91 -25.72 -12.29 -18.42
CA PRO A 91 -26.31 -11.06 -17.92
C PRO A 91 -26.02 -9.87 -18.82
N GLU A 92 -26.89 -8.87 -18.84
CA GLU A 92 -26.80 -7.75 -19.79
C GLU A 92 -25.55 -6.88 -19.62
N GLU A 93 -24.94 -6.91 -18.44
CA GLU A 93 -23.72 -6.19 -18.10
C GLU A 93 -22.43 -6.93 -18.48
N LEU A 94 -22.54 -8.16 -18.99
CA LEU A 94 -21.44 -8.95 -19.53
C LEU A 94 -21.62 -9.15 -21.04
N GLU A 95 -20.52 -9.39 -21.73
CA GLU A 95 -20.51 -9.74 -23.14
C GLU A 95 -19.43 -10.78 -23.43
N PHE A 96 -19.66 -11.55 -24.49
CA PHE A 96 -18.69 -12.50 -25.03
C PHE A 96 -18.07 -11.91 -26.29
N LEU A 97 -16.74 -11.76 -26.29
CA LEU A 97 -15.98 -11.22 -27.41
C LEU A 97 -15.00 -12.27 -27.92
N SER A 98 -14.98 -12.45 -29.24
CA SER A 98 -14.02 -13.31 -29.93
C SER A 98 -13.86 -12.87 -31.38
N ILE A 99 -12.84 -13.37 -32.07
CA ILE A 99 -12.61 -13.09 -33.50
C ILE A 99 -13.80 -13.56 -34.35
N GLU A 100 -14.47 -14.65 -33.95
CA GLU A 100 -15.63 -15.21 -34.64
C GLU A 100 -16.91 -14.38 -34.46
N GLU A 101 -16.97 -13.53 -33.44
CA GLU A 101 -18.13 -12.69 -33.12
C GLU A 101 -17.97 -11.25 -33.59
N ASP A 102 -16.75 -10.73 -33.52
CA ASP A 102 -16.41 -9.39 -33.97
C ASP A 102 -15.04 -9.41 -34.64
N SER A 103 -15.01 -9.15 -35.95
CA SER A 103 -13.74 -9.12 -36.69
C SER A 103 -12.80 -8.02 -36.21
N SER A 104 -13.33 -6.98 -35.56
CA SER A 104 -12.55 -5.88 -34.97
C SER A 104 -11.96 -6.20 -33.61
N PHE A 105 -12.31 -7.35 -33.02
CA PHE A 105 -11.75 -7.80 -31.75
C PHE A 105 -10.24 -8.03 -31.87
N ARG A 106 -9.50 -7.39 -30.96
CA ARG A 106 -8.03 -7.35 -31.00
C ARG A 106 -7.34 -8.40 -30.13
N GLY A 107 -8.11 -9.15 -29.34
CA GLY A 107 -7.58 -10.21 -28.49
C GLY A 107 -7.06 -11.42 -29.28
N MET A 108 -6.17 -12.19 -28.66
CA MET A 108 -5.71 -13.48 -29.19
C MET A 108 -6.63 -14.63 -28.79
N ASN A 109 -7.30 -14.51 -27.64
CA ASN A 109 -8.24 -15.48 -27.11
C ASN A 109 -9.61 -14.83 -26.95
N ALA A 110 -10.66 -15.65 -26.91
CA ALA A 110 -11.99 -15.14 -26.60
C ALA A 110 -12.07 -14.75 -25.13
N VAL A 111 -12.93 -13.79 -24.81
CA VAL A 111 -13.13 -13.31 -23.44
C VAL A 111 -14.62 -13.21 -23.13
N VAL A 112 -14.97 -13.47 -21.87
CA VAL A 112 -16.20 -12.92 -21.30
C VAL A 112 -15.78 -11.74 -20.45
N CYS A 113 -16.25 -10.54 -20.80
CA CYS A 113 -15.86 -9.31 -20.12
C CYS A 113 -17.07 -8.47 -19.75
N SER A 114 -16.87 -7.53 -18.84
CA SER A 114 -17.88 -6.51 -18.57
C SER A 114 -17.97 -5.46 -19.67
N ASN A 115 -19.20 -5.04 -19.97
CA ASN A 115 -19.49 -3.99 -20.94
C ASN A 115 -19.88 -2.65 -20.26
N ALA A 116 -20.23 -1.63 -21.04
CA ALA A 116 -20.56 -0.30 -20.53
C ALA A 116 -21.71 -0.27 -19.50
N LYS A 117 -22.67 -1.21 -19.56
CA LYS A 117 -23.78 -1.28 -18.61
C LYS A 117 -23.31 -1.66 -17.20
N ARG A 118 -22.14 -2.28 -17.05
CA ARG A 118 -21.55 -2.62 -15.74
C ARG A 118 -21.30 -1.41 -14.86
N PHE A 119 -21.15 -0.21 -15.43
CA PHE A 119 -20.84 1.01 -14.69
C PHE A 119 -22.08 1.75 -14.14
N ASN A 120 -23.19 1.02 -13.90
CA ASN A 120 -24.30 1.51 -13.10
C ASN A 120 -24.13 1.14 -11.61
N GLU A 121 -24.86 1.81 -10.72
CA GLU A 121 -24.71 1.66 -9.26
C GLU A 121 -24.93 0.22 -8.78
N ASP A 122 -25.96 -0.48 -9.28
CA ASP A 122 -26.29 -1.85 -8.86
C ASP A 122 -25.21 -2.84 -9.31
N CYS A 123 -24.72 -2.70 -10.54
CA CYS A 123 -23.62 -3.51 -11.04
C CYS A 123 -22.31 -3.21 -10.31
N PHE A 124 -22.03 -1.94 -10.02
CA PHE A 124 -20.83 -1.59 -9.26
C PHE A 124 -20.82 -2.23 -7.87
N LYS A 125 -21.98 -2.30 -7.19
CA LYS A 125 -22.17 -3.08 -5.94
C LYS A 125 -21.99 -4.57 -6.15
N LYS A 126 -22.63 -5.12 -7.19
CA LYS A 126 -22.53 -6.54 -7.53
C LYS A 126 -21.08 -6.97 -7.71
N TYR A 127 -20.25 -6.18 -8.40
CA TYR A 127 -18.84 -6.48 -8.66
C TYR A 127 -17.88 -5.77 -7.71
N HIS A 128 -18.25 -5.67 -6.43
CA HIS A 128 -17.36 -5.30 -5.32
C HIS A 128 -16.67 -3.93 -5.46
N GLY A 129 -17.29 -2.99 -6.17
CA GLY A 129 -16.73 -1.66 -6.38
C GLY A 129 -15.48 -1.62 -7.23
N TYR A 130 -15.26 -2.65 -8.07
CA TYR A 130 -14.12 -2.69 -8.97
C TYR A 130 -14.35 -1.75 -10.17
N PRO A 131 -13.56 -0.66 -10.32
CA PRO A 131 -13.84 0.45 -11.23
C PRO A 131 -13.39 0.22 -12.68
N PHE A 132 -12.76 -0.91 -12.97
CA PHE A 132 -12.27 -1.24 -14.30
C PHE A 132 -13.08 -2.38 -14.91
N SER A 133 -12.88 -2.63 -16.20
CA SER A 133 -13.43 -3.82 -16.84
C SER A 133 -12.79 -5.07 -16.25
N ALA A 134 -13.61 -6.08 -15.92
CA ALA A 134 -13.14 -7.41 -15.52
C ALA A 134 -13.44 -8.41 -16.62
N PHE A 135 -12.62 -9.46 -16.75
CA PHE A 135 -12.80 -10.47 -17.78
C PHE A 135 -12.31 -11.86 -17.33
N VAL A 136 -12.70 -12.87 -18.10
CA VAL A 136 -12.17 -14.23 -18.03
C VAL A 136 -11.76 -14.64 -19.44
N ASP A 137 -10.50 -15.06 -19.61
CA ASP A 137 -9.97 -15.55 -20.88
C ASP A 137 -10.39 -16.99 -21.15
N ILE A 138 -10.80 -17.26 -22.39
CA ILE A 138 -11.26 -18.57 -22.87
C ILE A 138 -10.35 -19.04 -24.01
N PHE A 139 -9.56 -20.06 -23.70
CA PHE A 139 -8.60 -20.68 -24.60
C PHE A 139 -9.23 -21.91 -25.27
N ALA A 140 -9.51 -21.80 -26.56
CA ALA A 140 -9.96 -22.93 -27.36
C ALA A 140 -8.81 -23.92 -27.59
N LEU A 141 -9.03 -25.19 -27.25
CA LEU A 141 -8.09 -26.28 -27.46
C LEU A 141 -8.35 -26.96 -28.81
N ASP A 142 -7.38 -26.80 -29.70
CA ASP A 142 -7.35 -27.41 -31.03
C ASP A 142 -6.22 -28.48 -31.10
N ALA A 143 -6.38 -29.43 -32.01
CA ALA A 143 -5.43 -30.52 -32.19
C ALA A 143 -4.09 -30.04 -32.75
N ILE A 144 -3.03 -30.73 -32.32
CA ILE A 144 -1.70 -30.59 -32.90
C ILE A 144 -1.45 -31.81 -33.80
N SER A 145 -1.00 -31.55 -35.02
CA SER A 145 -0.59 -32.61 -35.93
C SER A 145 0.72 -33.26 -35.46
N ASP A 146 0.76 -34.60 -35.46
CA ASP A 146 1.99 -35.36 -35.17
C ASP A 146 3.07 -35.15 -36.24
N TRP A 147 2.69 -34.64 -37.42
CA TRP A 147 3.59 -34.28 -38.52
C TRP A 147 4.14 -32.86 -38.36
N GLN A 148 5.35 -32.76 -37.83
CA GLN A 148 6.03 -31.49 -37.57
C GLN A 148 6.11 -30.55 -38.79
N ASP A 149 6.27 -31.08 -40.01
CA ASP A 149 6.33 -30.24 -41.21
C ASP A 149 4.97 -29.61 -41.56
N LYS A 150 3.85 -30.27 -41.23
CA LYS A 150 2.51 -29.67 -41.34
C LYS A 150 2.35 -28.54 -40.31
N GLU A 151 2.84 -28.72 -39.09
CA GLU A 151 2.81 -27.69 -38.03
C GLU A 151 3.67 -26.47 -38.36
N LYS A 152 4.88 -26.67 -38.90
CA LYS A 152 5.72 -25.56 -39.41
C LYS A 152 4.98 -24.75 -40.47
N LYS A 153 4.24 -25.43 -41.35
CA LYS A 153 3.45 -24.78 -42.40
C LYS A 153 2.24 -24.05 -41.83
N ARG A 154 1.53 -24.64 -40.85
CA ARG A 154 0.47 -23.97 -40.07
C ARG A 154 0.96 -22.68 -39.43
N ARG A 155 2.13 -22.75 -38.77
CA ARG A 155 2.81 -21.60 -38.17
C ARG A 155 3.19 -20.52 -39.17
N ALA A 156 3.75 -20.89 -40.32
CA ALA A 156 4.11 -19.93 -41.36
C ALA A 156 2.89 -19.17 -41.88
N PHE A 157 1.79 -19.86 -42.18
CA PHE A 157 0.56 -19.21 -42.64
C PHE A 157 -0.04 -18.28 -41.58
N LEU A 158 -0.18 -18.73 -40.33
CA LEU A 158 -0.73 -17.91 -39.26
C LEU A 158 0.15 -16.69 -38.95
N SER A 159 1.47 -16.82 -38.99
CA SER A 159 2.39 -15.69 -38.86
C SER A 159 2.12 -14.62 -39.91
N LEU A 160 1.90 -15.02 -41.17
CA LEU A 160 1.57 -14.09 -42.24
C LEU A 160 0.16 -13.50 -42.05
N LEU A 161 -0.82 -14.32 -41.64
CA LEU A 161 -2.18 -13.82 -41.37
C LEU A 161 -2.21 -12.78 -40.25
N TYR A 162 -1.45 -12.96 -39.18
CA TYR A 162 -1.32 -11.95 -38.13
C TYR A 162 -0.64 -10.67 -38.61
N GLN A 163 0.38 -10.77 -39.46
CA GLN A 163 1.01 -9.60 -40.08
C GLN A 163 0.02 -8.82 -40.94
N ILE A 164 -0.77 -9.53 -41.76
CA ILE A 164 -1.82 -8.93 -42.59
C ILE A 164 -2.90 -8.27 -41.71
N ARG A 165 -3.29 -8.93 -40.61
CA ARG A 165 -4.25 -8.36 -39.65
C ARG A 165 -3.74 -7.05 -39.06
N GLY A 166 -2.45 -6.99 -38.68
CA GLY A 166 -1.79 -5.76 -38.24
C GLY A 166 -1.79 -4.66 -39.29
N GLU A 167 -1.44 -4.99 -40.54
CA GLU A 167 -1.48 -4.05 -41.69
C GLU A 167 -2.88 -3.45 -41.89
N ILE A 168 -3.92 -4.29 -41.80
CA ILE A 168 -5.32 -3.87 -41.92
C ILE A 168 -5.71 -2.94 -40.76
N TRP A 169 -5.31 -3.25 -39.53
CA TRP A 169 -5.61 -2.39 -38.37
C TRP A 169 -4.95 -1.01 -38.44
N GLU A 170 -3.76 -0.93 -39.04
CA GLU A 170 -3.03 0.33 -39.20
C GLU A 170 -3.54 1.16 -40.38
N THR A 171 -3.90 0.51 -41.49
CA THR A 171 -4.12 1.21 -42.77
C THR A 171 -5.54 1.12 -43.33
N GLY A 172 -6.37 0.21 -42.81
CA GLY A 172 -7.68 -0.13 -43.36
C GLY A 172 -7.64 -0.92 -44.69
N ALA A 173 -6.46 -1.29 -45.17
CA ALA A 173 -6.25 -2.02 -46.41
C ALA A 173 -5.11 -3.06 -46.26
N CYS A 174 -4.85 -3.84 -47.30
CA CYS A 174 -3.67 -4.69 -47.37
C CYS A 174 -3.08 -4.72 -48.78
N SER A 175 -1.79 -4.99 -48.89
CA SER A 175 -1.08 -5.10 -50.18
C SER A 175 -1.62 -6.24 -51.08
N GLU A 176 -1.30 -6.20 -52.37
CA GLU A 176 -1.63 -7.30 -53.29
C GLU A 176 -0.88 -8.61 -52.92
N GLU A 177 0.31 -8.48 -52.32
CA GLU A 177 1.08 -9.60 -51.77
C GLU A 177 0.34 -10.24 -50.60
N SER A 178 -0.17 -9.42 -49.68
CA SER A 178 -1.04 -9.86 -48.57
C SER A 178 -2.30 -10.56 -49.11
N LEU A 179 -2.97 -10.00 -50.14
CA LEU A 179 -4.11 -10.65 -50.78
C LEU A 179 -3.75 -12.00 -51.42
N GLN A 180 -2.56 -12.14 -52.01
CA GLN A 180 -2.10 -13.41 -52.54
C GLN A 180 -1.90 -14.44 -51.43
N VAL A 181 -1.35 -14.05 -50.28
CA VAL A 181 -1.22 -14.94 -49.11
C VAL A 181 -2.60 -15.43 -48.63
N LEU A 182 -3.62 -14.57 -48.61
CA LEU A 182 -4.98 -15.01 -48.27
C LEU A 182 -5.49 -16.08 -49.25
N ARG A 183 -5.31 -15.86 -50.56
CA ARG A 183 -5.68 -16.83 -51.60
C ARG A 183 -4.91 -18.15 -51.47
N ASP A 184 -3.62 -18.08 -51.18
CA ASP A 184 -2.77 -19.26 -51.00
C ASP A 184 -3.17 -20.05 -49.75
N THR A 185 -3.56 -19.35 -48.69
CA THR A 185 -4.09 -19.96 -47.46
C THR A 185 -5.41 -20.67 -47.74
N GLU A 186 -6.35 -20.00 -48.40
CA GLU A 186 -7.63 -20.57 -48.83
C GLU A 186 -7.43 -21.83 -49.67
N ALA A 187 -6.54 -21.76 -50.66
CA ALA A 187 -6.23 -22.89 -51.53
C ALA A 187 -5.57 -24.05 -50.79
N TYR A 188 -4.60 -23.77 -49.91
CA TYR A 188 -3.85 -24.81 -49.21
C TYR A 188 -4.73 -25.58 -48.21
N TYR A 189 -5.55 -24.86 -47.44
CA TYR A 189 -6.41 -25.45 -46.42
C TYR A 189 -7.82 -25.78 -46.92
N SER A 190 -8.13 -25.48 -48.19
CA SER A 190 -9.46 -25.66 -48.79
C SER A 190 -10.56 -24.91 -48.01
N ILE A 191 -10.25 -23.69 -47.55
CA ILE A 191 -11.16 -22.81 -46.80
C ILE A 191 -11.78 -21.79 -47.77
N SER A 192 -13.07 -21.50 -47.60
CA SER A 192 -13.74 -20.41 -48.32
C SER A 192 -14.05 -19.25 -47.36
N SER A 193 -13.37 -18.11 -47.53
CA SER A 193 -13.66 -16.87 -46.77
C SER A 193 -14.51 -15.86 -47.56
N ALA A 194 -14.86 -16.17 -48.82
CA ALA A 194 -15.50 -15.25 -49.77
C ALA A 194 -16.90 -14.75 -49.38
N ARG A 195 -17.49 -15.27 -48.30
CA ARG A 195 -18.78 -14.81 -47.75
C ARG A 195 -18.63 -13.59 -46.84
N GLU A 196 -17.42 -13.32 -46.36
CA GLU A 196 -17.12 -12.15 -45.53
C GLU A 196 -16.97 -10.90 -46.38
N SER A 197 -17.69 -9.84 -45.99
CA SER A 197 -17.69 -8.57 -46.74
C SER A 197 -16.49 -7.68 -46.44
N SER A 198 -15.83 -7.85 -45.28
CA SER A 198 -14.66 -7.08 -44.88
C SER A 198 -13.37 -7.89 -45.04
N LEU A 199 -12.25 -7.21 -45.36
CA LEU A 199 -10.92 -7.85 -45.39
C LEU A 199 -10.53 -8.39 -44.01
N GLU A 200 -10.86 -7.64 -42.96
CA GLU A 200 -10.63 -8.02 -41.58
C GLU A 200 -11.38 -9.31 -41.21
N GLY A 201 -12.67 -9.40 -41.56
CA GLY A 201 -13.47 -10.62 -41.36
C GLY A 201 -12.92 -11.82 -42.13
N ARG A 202 -12.48 -11.62 -43.37
CA ARG A 202 -11.82 -12.67 -44.16
C ARG A 202 -10.57 -13.21 -43.48
N VAL A 203 -9.72 -12.33 -42.96
CA VAL A 203 -8.51 -12.72 -42.23
C VAL A 203 -8.86 -13.45 -40.93
N GLY A 204 -9.83 -12.94 -40.16
CA GLY A 204 -10.30 -13.58 -38.93
C GLY A 204 -10.82 -15.00 -39.16
N VAL A 205 -11.68 -15.20 -40.16
CA VAL A 205 -12.18 -16.53 -40.53
C VAL A 205 -11.05 -17.47 -40.93
N LEU A 206 -10.05 -16.98 -41.68
CA LEU A 206 -8.90 -17.80 -42.05
C LEU A 206 -8.07 -18.20 -40.83
N ILE A 207 -7.79 -17.28 -39.92
CA ILE A 207 -7.05 -17.57 -38.68
C ILE A 207 -7.74 -18.71 -37.92
N GLU A 208 -9.05 -18.59 -37.66
CA GLU A 208 -9.80 -19.59 -36.90
C GLU A 208 -9.88 -20.95 -37.60
N LYS A 209 -10.13 -20.95 -38.91
CA LYS A 209 -10.17 -22.20 -39.68
C LYS A 209 -8.81 -22.87 -39.77
N VAL A 210 -7.73 -22.11 -39.78
CA VAL A 210 -6.36 -22.65 -39.78
C VAL A 210 -6.00 -23.20 -38.39
N TYR A 211 -6.46 -22.61 -37.29
CA TYR A 211 -6.31 -23.22 -35.96
C TYR A 211 -6.94 -24.62 -35.91
N GLN A 212 -8.19 -24.71 -36.35
CA GLN A 212 -9.03 -25.90 -36.27
C GLN A 212 -8.65 -26.99 -37.29
N PHE A 213 -7.74 -26.70 -38.23
CA PHE A 213 -7.53 -27.54 -39.41
C PHE A 213 -7.20 -29.02 -39.09
N PHE A 214 -6.53 -29.28 -37.97
CA PHE A 214 -6.17 -30.64 -37.55
C PHE A 214 -7.14 -31.30 -36.58
N ASN A 215 -8.26 -30.66 -36.21
CA ASN A 215 -9.19 -31.19 -35.20
C ASN A 215 -9.85 -32.52 -35.58
N GLY A 216 -9.89 -32.86 -36.88
CA GLY A 216 -10.34 -34.15 -37.38
C GLY A 216 -9.25 -35.22 -37.53
N GLU A 217 -7.99 -34.90 -37.25
CA GLU A 217 -6.89 -35.88 -37.21
C GLU A 217 -6.77 -36.48 -35.79
N GLU A 218 -6.39 -37.76 -35.66
CA GLU A 218 -6.17 -38.44 -34.37
C GLU A 218 -4.88 -37.94 -33.67
N GLY A 219 -4.78 -36.64 -33.44
CA GLY A 219 -3.66 -36.02 -32.73
C GLY A 219 -3.68 -36.36 -31.25
N SER A 220 -2.57 -36.89 -30.75
CA SER A 220 -2.37 -37.24 -29.33
C SER A 220 -2.29 -36.03 -28.39
N LYS A 221 -2.13 -34.82 -28.97
CA LYS A 221 -1.97 -33.56 -28.25
C LYS A 221 -2.94 -32.48 -28.71
N VAL A 222 -3.25 -31.57 -27.80
CA VAL A 222 -4.05 -30.36 -28.02
C VAL A 222 -3.36 -29.14 -27.41
N ALA A 223 -3.72 -27.95 -27.89
CA ALA A 223 -3.30 -26.68 -27.30
C ALA A 223 -4.20 -25.53 -27.74
N SER A 224 -4.14 -24.42 -27.01
CA SER A 224 -4.43 -23.11 -27.62
C SER A 224 -3.36 -22.82 -28.66
N ILE A 225 -3.74 -22.68 -29.93
CA ILE A 225 -2.79 -22.49 -31.03
C ILE A 225 -1.98 -21.19 -30.90
N PRO A 226 -2.58 -20.03 -30.54
CA PRO A 226 -1.81 -18.83 -30.23
C PRO A 226 -0.69 -19.09 -29.19
N ILE A 227 -1.03 -19.72 -28.07
CA ILE A 227 -0.09 -19.99 -26.98
C ILE A 227 0.95 -21.06 -27.36
N TYR A 228 0.54 -22.10 -28.07
CA TYR A 228 1.46 -23.09 -28.65
C TYR A 228 2.48 -22.44 -29.60
N PHE A 229 2.09 -21.35 -30.26
CA PHE A 229 3.01 -20.65 -31.16
C PHE A 229 3.99 -19.76 -30.42
N LEU A 230 3.56 -19.10 -29.36
CA LEU A 230 4.45 -18.28 -28.54
C LEU A 230 5.42 -19.14 -27.72
N HIS A 231 4.92 -20.22 -27.08
CA HIS A 231 5.66 -20.94 -26.03
C HIS A 231 5.91 -22.41 -26.31
N ASN A 232 5.41 -22.93 -27.45
CA ASN A 232 5.46 -24.37 -27.75
C ASN A 232 4.75 -25.22 -26.67
N ALA A 233 3.82 -24.61 -25.92
CA ALA A 233 3.02 -25.26 -24.89
C ALA A 233 1.92 -26.14 -25.51
N SER A 234 1.88 -27.41 -25.11
CA SER A 234 0.89 -28.37 -25.58
C SER A 234 0.63 -29.47 -24.55
N TYR A 235 -0.54 -30.06 -24.65
CA TYR A 235 -1.08 -30.96 -23.63
C TYR A 235 -1.42 -32.31 -24.23
N PRO A 236 -1.13 -33.43 -23.55
CA PRO A 236 -1.69 -34.73 -23.91
C PRO A 236 -3.21 -34.66 -23.86
N ARG A 237 -3.91 -35.05 -24.93
CA ARG A 237 -5.38 -35.04 -24.98
C ARG A 237 -5.99 -35.86 -23.84
N GLU A 238 -5.35 -36.98 -23.51
CA GLU A 238 -5.78 -37.88 -22.42
C GLU A 238 -5.79 -37.22 -21.04
N ALA A 239 -5.02 -36.14 -20.84
CA ALA A 239 -5.01 -35.43 -19.56
C ALA A 239 -6.40 -34.87 -19.19
N PHE A 240 -7.22 -34.56 -20.20
CA PHE A 240 -8.57 -34.03 -20.04
C PHE A 240 -9.68 -35.10 -20.01
N HIS A 241 -9.35 -36.40 -20.09
CA HIS A 241 -10.35 -37.48 -20.17
C HIS A 241 -11.32 -37.54 -19.00
N ARG A 242 -10.92 -37.05 -17.82
CA ARG A 242 -11.80 -36.95 -16.66
C ARG A 242 -11.74 -35.55 -16.09
N VAL A 243 -12.90 -35.05 -15.69
CA VAL A 243 -13.04 -33.81 -14.94
C VAL A 243 -12.83 -34.11 -13.45
N GLN A 244 -12.08 -33.25 -12.79
CA GLN A 244 -11.99 -33.14 -11.34
C GLN A 244 -12.43 -31.73 -10.94
N TYR A 245 -12.97 -31.56 -9.74
CA TYR A 245 -13.24 -30.23 -9.18
C TYR A 245 -12.19 -29.88 -8.13
N LEU A 246 -11.65 -28.68 -8.21
CA LEU A 246 -10.71 -28.14 -7.22
C LEU A 246 -11.28 -26.88 -6.57
N PRO A 247 -10.96 -26.63 -5.29
CA PRO A 247 -11.30 -25.39 -4.63
C PRO A 247 -10.51 -24.21 -5.21
N PHE A 248 -11.19 -23.11 -5.48
CA PHE A 248 -10.61 -21.85 -5.90
C PHE A 248 -11.45 -20.70 -5.32
N CYS A 249 -10.86 -19.93 -4.41
CA CYS A 249 -11.51 -18.80 -3.73
C CYS A 249 -12.85 -19.16 -3.05
N GLY A 250 -12.93 -20.35 -2.43
CA GLY A 250 -14.10 -20.80 -1.68
C GLY A 250 -15.22 -21.45 -2.51
N ALA A 251 -15.05 -21.59 -3.82
CA ALA A 251 -15.95 -22.36 -4.70
C ALA A 251 -15.18 -23.48 -5.42
N GLU A 252 -15.90 -24.41 -6.05
CA GLU A 252 -15.32 -25.56 -6.75
C GLU A 252 -15.52 -25.46 -8.27
N PHE A 253 -14.42 -25.53 -9.02
CA PHE A 253 -14.42 -25.39 -10.47
C PHE A 253 -13.76 -26.58 -11.18
N PRO A 254 -14.20 -26.89 -12.41
CA PRO A 254 -13.70 -28.05 -13.15
C PRO A 254 -12.25 -27.85 -13.60
N THR A 255 -11.46 -28.91 -13.51
CA THR A 255 -10.10 -29.02 -14.01
C THR A 255 -9.87 -30.42 -14.61
N ALA A 256 -8.81 -30.56 -15.39
CA ALA A 256 -8.37 -31.84 -15.89
C ALA A 256 -7.90 -32.73 -14.73
N SER A 257 -8.33 -33.99 -14.69
CA SER A 257 -7.94 -34.93 -13.61
C SER A 257 -6.43 -35.18 -13.52
N ASN A 258 -5.70 -34.99 -14.61
CA ASN A 258 -4.23 -35.06 -14.66
C ASN A 258 -3.66 -33.65 -14.84
N TRP A 259 -4.10 -32.72 -13.99
CA TRP A 259 -3.65 -31.33 -14.01
C TRP A 259 -2.14 -31.21 -13.77
N GLU A 260 -1.48 -32.18 -13.13
CA GLU A 260 -0.02 -32.20 -13.01
C GLU A 260 0.66 -32.20 -14.37
N SER A 261 0.08 -32.92 -15.35
CA SER A 261 0.60 -32.95 -16.72
C SER A 261 0.44 -31.60 -17.41
N LEU A 262 -0.64 -30.86 -17.14
CA LEU A 262 -0.87 -29.53 -17.71
C LEU A 262 0.16 -28.54 -17.15
N LEU A 263 0.27 -28.46 -15.82
CA LEU A 263 1.21 -27.56 -15.15
C LEU A 263 2.67 -27.89 -15.46
N THR A 264 3.00 -29.17 -15.68
CA THR A 264 4.35 -29.56 -16.11
C THR A 264 4.63 -29.13 -17.55
N SER A 265 3.64 -29.20 -18.44
CA SER A 265 3.77 -28.70 -19.82
C SER A 265 3.95 -27.17 -19.86
N GLU A 266 3.31 -26.43 -18.96
CA GLU A 266 3.35 -24.97 -18.92
C GLU A 266 4.60 -24.42 -18.23
N TYR A 267 4.90 -24.93 -17.03
CA TYR A 267 5.89 -24.34 -16.14
C TYR A 267 7.09 -25.26 -15.86
N GLY A 268 7.08 -26.50 -16.35
CA GLY A 268 8.05 -27.53 -15.97
C GLY A 268 7.92 -27.86 -14.49
N ASN A 269 8.84 -27.34 -13.67
CA ASN A 269 8.74 -27.48 -12.21
C ASN A 269 7.82 -26.40 -11.61
N TYR A 270 6.50 -26.59 -11.77
CA TYR A 270 5.47 -25.65 -11.31
C TYR A 270 5.44 -25.42 -9.78
N ARG A 271 6.14 -26.25 -9.00
CA ARG A 271 6.31 -26.07 -7.55
C ARG A 271 7.32 -24.99 -7.21
N ARG A 272 8.20 -24.63 -8.15
CA ARG A 272 9.11 -23.49 -7.98
C ARG A 272 8.30 -22.19 -8.02
N VAL A 273 8.50 -21.34 -7.02
CA VAL A 273 7.95 -19.98 -7.02
C VAL A 273 8.73 -19.12 -8.02
N VAL A 274 8.01 -18.51 -8.97
CA VAL A 274 8.53 -17.52 -9.92
C VAL A 274 7.52 -16.38 -9.96
N LYS A 275 7.93 -15.17 -9.58
CA LYS A 275 7.06 -13.99 -9.45
C LYS A 275 7.02 -13.13 -10.73
N ALA A 276 7.86 -13.46 -11.69
CA ALA A 276 8.04 -12.77 -12.96
C ALA A 276 7.21 -13.40 -14.09
N GLY A 277 7.15 -12.71 -15.24
CA GLY A 277 6.53 -13.21 -16.47
C GLY A 277 5.08 -12.76 -16.64
N GLY A 278 4.36 -13.45 -17.53
CA GLY A 278 3.02 -13.08 -18.02
C GLY A 278 3.06 -12.62 -19.48
N GLU A 279 1.96 -12.83 -20.19
CA GLU A 279 1.81 -12.47 -21.62
C GLU A 279 1.26 -11.06 -21.84
N HIS A 280 0.88 -10.37 -20.76
CA HIS A 280 0.35 -9.01 -20.78
C HIS A 280 1.00 -8.14 -19.70
N ASN A 281 0.72 -6.84 -19.76
CA ASN A 281 1.16 -5.89 -18.76
C ASN A 281 0.45 -6.15 -17.44
N TYR A 282 1.22 -6.24 -16.35
CA TYR A 282 0.69 -6.32 -14.98
C TYR A 282 0.59 -4.92 -14.34
N PRO A 283 -0.50 -4.63 -13.63
CA PRO A 283 -1.77 -5.34 -13.69
C PRO A 283 -2.48 -5.04 -15.02
N TYR A 284 -3.36 -5.92 -15.47
CA TYR A 284 -4.07 -5.79 -16.74
C TYR A 284 -4.87 -4.48 -16.83
N PHE A 285 -5.32 -3.96 -15.68
CA PHE A 285 -6.12 -2.74 -15.60
C PHE A 285 -5.30 -1.45 -15.56
N LYS A 286 -3.96 -1.53 -15.57
CA LYS A 286 -3.06 -0.37 -15.47
C LYS A 286 -3.33 0.69 -16.54
N GLU A 287 -3.62 0.28 -17.78
CA GLU A 287 -3.91 1.22 -18.86
C GLU A 287 -5.26 1.93 -18.67
N GLN A 288 -6.28 1.20 -18.19
CA GLN A 288 -7.59 1.79 -17.87
C GLN A 288 -7.46 2.79 -16.72
N GLU A 289 -6.71 2.44 -15.67
CA GLU A 289 -6.42 3.33 -14.55
C GLU A 289 -5.74 4.62 -15.01
N ASN A 290 -4.69 4.52 -15.83
CA ASN A 290 -3.98 5.69 -16.35
C ASN A 290 -4.90 6.59 -17.20
N ASN A 291 -5.82 6.02 -17.98
CA ASN A 291 -6.76 6.78 -18.80
C ASN A 291 -7.78 7.51 -17.92
N ILE A 292 -8.35 6.82 -16.92
CA ILE A 292 -9.30 7.42 -15.98
C ILE A 292 -8.63 8.52 -15.16
N GLU A 293 -7.39 8.30 -14.71
CA GLU A 293 -6.63 9.31 -13.98
C GLU A 293 -6.34 10.56 -14.82
N LYS A 294 -6.10 10.41 -16.14
CA LYS A 294 -5.94 11.53 -17.06
C LYS A 294 -7.24 12.32 -17.25
N GLU A 295 -8.37 11.62 -17.28
CA GLU A 295 -9.69 12.24 -17.46
C GLU A 295 -10.19 12.94 -16.19
N LEU A 296 -10.07 12.28 -15.03
CA LEU A 296 -10.59 12.76 -13.74
C LEU A 296 -9.60 13.61 -12.94
N GLY A 297 -8.29 13.50 -13.22
CA GLY A 297 -7.29 14.31 -12.55
C GLY A 297 -7.21 14.04 -11.05
N GLU A 298 -7.47 15.06 -10.24
CA GLU A 298 -7.45 14.96 -8.76
C GLU A 298 -8.75 14.38 -8.19
N ASP A 299 -9.82 14.31 -8.99
CA ASP A 299 -11.07 13.66 -8.60
C ASP A 299 -10.95 12.13 -8.63
N TRP A 300 -9.83 11.59 -9.16
CA TRP A 300 -9.49 10.17 -9.06
C TRP A 300 -9.02 9.82 -7.64
N GLY A 301 -9.98 9.60 -6.74
CA GLY A 301 -9.75 9.41 -5.30
C GLY A 301 -8.95 8.18 -4.86
N PHE A 302 -8.37 7.41 -5.79
CA PHE A 302 -7.52 6.25 -5.49
C PHE A 302 -6.02 6.54 -5.62
N HIS A 303 -5.62 7.72 -6.12
CA HIS A 303 -4.22 8.10 -6.25
C HIS A 303 -3.88 9.29 -5.36
N TYR A 304 -2.86 9.13 -4.52
CA TYR A 304 -2.30 10.22 -3.76
C TYR A 304 -1.46 11.14 -4.66
N HIS A 305 -1.75 12.44 -4.62
CA HIS A 305 -0.94 13.48 -5.26
C HIS A 305 -0.24 14.32 -4.20
N ILE A 306 1.08 14.45 -4.34
CA ILE A 306 1.89 15.12 -3.33
C ILE A 306 1.83 16.63 -3.47
N THR A 307 1.65 17.29 -2.34
CA THR A 307 1.68 18.75 -2.22
C THR A 307 2.96 19.22 -1.53
N ASN A 308 3.29 20.50 -1.68
CA ASN A 308 4.41 21.08 -0.93
C ASN A 308 4.17 21.05 0.58
N GLU A 309 2.91 21.08 1.03
CA GLU A 309 2.56 21.00 2.44
C GLU A 309 2.94 19.64 3.03
N ASP A 310 2.83 18.56 2.27
CA ASP A 310 3.15 17.20 2.74
C ASP A 310 4.65 17.00 2.98
N LEU A 311 5.49 17.85 2.37
CA LEU A 311 6.93 17.92 2.62
C LEU A 311 7.28 18.86 3.80
N CYS A 312 6.32 19.64 4.29
CA CYS A 312 6.53 20.60 5.37
C CYS A 312 6.10 20.01 6.72
N ARG A 313 7.03 19.91 7.67
CA ARG A 313 6.74 19.44 9.02
C ARG A 313 6.71 20.62 10.01
N PRO A 314 5.60 20.90 10.70
CA PRO A 314 5.60 21.89 11.78
C PRO A 314 6.43 21.37 12.97
N GLU A 315 7.20 22.26 13.60
CA GLU A 315 7.91 21.94 14.84
C GLU A 315 6.90 21.91 15.99
N ILE A 316 6.69 20.71 16.55
CA ILE A 316 5.78 20.48 17.68
C ILE A 316 6.65 20.05 18.86
N GLU A 317 6.53 20.77 19.97
CA GLU A 317 7.13 20.34 21.24
C GLU A 317 6.18 19.38 21.95
N SER A 318 6.72 18.27 22.46
CA SER A 318 5.97 17.37 23.33
C SER A 318 5.65 18.06 24.66
N PHE A 319 4.69 17.53 25.41
CA PHE A 319 4.42 18.01 26.76
C PHE A 319 5.69 18.00 27.61
N ARG A 320 6.46 16.90 27.55
CA ARG A 320 7.72 16.77 28.27
C ARG A 320 8.72 17.85 27.86
N ASP A 321 8.87 18.11 26.56
CA ASP A 321 9.74 19.16 26.05
C ASP A 321 9.34 20.55 26.55
N VAL A 322 8.04 20.87 26.52
CA VAL A 322 7.52 22.14 27.04
C VAL A 322 7.87 22.31 28.52
N ILE A 323 7.71 21.27 29.35
CA ILE A 323 8.05 21.36 30.79
C ILE A 323 9.57 21.52 30.98
N LEU A 324 10.38 20.72 30.28
CA LEU A 324 11.84 20.80 30.40
C LEU A 324 12.37 22.16 29.95
N HIS A 325 11.89 22.68 28.82
CA HIS A 325 12.26 24.00 28.34
C HIS A 325 11.88 25.09 29.33
N ALA A 326 10.70 24.96 29.94
CA ALA A 326 10.22 25.92 30.92
C ALA A 326 11.08 25.93 32.20
N VAL A 327 11.61 24.80 32.65
CA VAL A 327 12.58 24.73 33.76
C VAL A 327 13.88 25.47 33.44
N GLU A 328 14.41 25.31 32.22
CA GLU A 328 15.61 26.04 31.78
C GLU A 328 15.34 27.56 31.74
N MET A 329 14.18 27.97 31.23
CA MET A 329 13.77 29.38 31.21
C MET A 329 13.65 29.99 32.63
N LEU A 330 13.17 29.22 33.62
CA LEU A 330 13.15 29.66 35.02
C LEU A 330 14.58 29.88 35.54
N TYR A 331 15.51 29.00 35.20
CA TYR A 331 16.92 29.14 35.58
C TYR A 331 17.56 30.39 34.97
N GLU A 332 17.33 30.61 33.68
CA GLU A 332 17.90 31.74 32.95
C GLU A 332 17.28 33.06 33.36
N GLY A 333 15.97 33.09 33.58
CA GLY A 333 15.29 34.27 34.13
C GLY A 333 15.70 34.58 35.56
N THR A 334 15.97 33.56 36.39
CA THR A 334 16.54 33.76 37.75
C THR A 334 17.95 34.36 37.68
N ARG A 335 18.78 33.90 36.75
CA ARG A 335 20.11 34.47 36.48
C ARG A 335 20.04 35.92 36.03
N GLU A 336 19.09 36.25 35.17
CA GLU A 336 18.88 37.64 34.74
C GLU A 336 18.42 38.52 35.89
N ALA A 337 17.49 38.07 36.73
CA ALA A 337 17.07 38.78 37.93
C ALA A 337 18.26 39.09 38.87
N GLN A 338 19.16 38.12 39.05
CA GLN A 338 20.39 38.33 39.83
C GLN A 338 21.30 39.39 39.20
N GLN A 339 21.46 39.38 37.87
CA GLN A 339 22.26 40.39 37.15
C GLN A 339 21.67 41.80 37.27
N TYR A 340 20.35 41.93 37.30
CA TYR A 340 19.66 43.20 37.54
C TYR A 340 19.84 43.68 38.97
N ASP A 341 19.79 42.80 39.97
CA ASP A 341 20.09 43.13 41.37
C ASP A 341 21.55 43.63 41.53
N GLU A 342 22.52 42.97 40.89
CA GLU A 342 23.92 43.41 40.88
C GLU A 342 24.11 44.82 40.29
N LYS A 343 23.31 45.18 39.29
CA LYS A 343 23.27 46.51 38.68
C LYS A 343 22.41 47.52 39.46
N ARG A 344 21.68 47.07 40.48
CA ARG A 344 20.72 47.85 41.28
C ARG A 344 19.53 48.37 40.46
N GLU A 345 19.10 47.59 39.47
CA GLU A 345 17.96 47.90 38.59
C GLU A 345 16.67 47.29 39.17
N LYS A 346 16.18 47.88 40.27
CA LYS A 346 15.09 47.31 41.08
C LYS A 346 13.78 47.04 40.33
N GLU A 347 13.36 47.96 39.45
CA GLU A 347 12.13 47.79 38.66
C GLU A 347 12.21 46.58 37.73
N GLU A 348 13.40 46.30 37.18
CA GLU A 348 13.64 45.14 36.30
C GLU A 348 13.67 43.84 37.11
N VAL A 349 14.22 43.85 38.32
CA VAL A 349 14.14 42.70 39.24
C VAL A 349 12.67 42.37 39.54
N ASP A 350 11.88 43.35 39.97
CA ASP A 350 10.47 43.14 40.31
C ASP A 350 9.65 42.63 39.11
N ALA A 351 9.89 43.18 37.92
CA ALA A 351 9.29 42.68 36.68
C ALA A 351 9.69 41.23 36.41
N ARG A 352 10.98 40.88 36.56
CA ARG A 352 11.48 39.53 36.27
C ARG A 352 10.94 38.50 37.27
N LEU A 353 10.91 38.82 38.56
CA LEU A 353 10.35 37.95 39.60
C LEU A 353 8.86 37.66 39.34
N SER A 354 8.09 38.68 38.97
CA SER A 354 6.67 38.52 38.64
C SER A 354 6.45 37.58 37.46
N MET A 355 7.23 37.73 36.38
CA MET A 355 7.18 36.83 35.22
C MET A 355 7.54 35.39 35.59
N LEU A 356 8.60 35.20 36.39
CA LEU A 356 9.03 33.87 36.85
C LEU A 356 7.95 33.18 37.69
N GLN A 357 7.25 33.93 38.54
CA GLN A 357 6.19 33.41 39.39
C GLN A 357 4.96 32.98 38.57
N GLU A 358 4.52 33.78 37.61
CA GLU A 358 3.45 33.39 36.68
C GLU A 358 3.81 32.14 35.87
N MET A 359 5.06 32.06 35.41
CA MET A 359 5.57 30.92 34.66
C MET A 359 5.60 29.64 35.50
N ALA A 360 6.17 29.69 36.72
CA ALA A 360 6.22 28.55 37.62
C ALA A 360 4.82 28.03 38.00
N LEU A 361 3.87 28.94 38.26
CA LEU A 361 2.47 28.59 38.51
C LEU A 361 1.81 27.95 37.28
N SER A 362 2.04 28.49 36.08
CA SER A 362 1.48 27.96 34.84
C SER A 362 1.94 26.52 34.57
N ILE A 363 3.24 26.26 34.75
CA ILE A 363 3.86 24.94 34.60
C ILE A 363 3.31 23.97 35.65
N GLY A 364 3.30 24.37 36.93
CA GLY A 364 2.77 23.55 38.03
C GLY A 364 1.33 23.11 37.78
N ASN A 365 0.44 24.06 37.48
CA ASN A 365 -0.97 23.79 37.17
C ASN A 365 -1.14 22.89 35.92
N ARG A 366 -0.24 22.98 34.94
CA ARG A 366 -0.28 22.14 33.75
C ARG A 366 0.16 20.70 34.07
N MET A 367 1.16 20.54 34.94
CA MET A 367 1.61 19.23 35.42
C MET A 367 0.55 18.53 36.28
N GLU A 368 -0.09 19.25 37.21
CA GLU A 368 -1.15 18.70 38.06
C GLU A 368 -2.38 18.26 37.26
N ARG A 369 -2.73 19.00 36.20
CA ARG A 369 -3.83 18.60 35.31
C ARG A 369 -3.55 17.26 34.60
N LYS A 370 -2.30 17.00 34.18
CA LYS A 370 -1.93 15.75 33.48
C LYS A 370 -1.71 14.59 34.46
N TYR A 371 -0.98 14.81 35.55
CA TYR A 371 -0.52 13.74 36.44
C TYR A 371 -1.25 13.66 37.79
N GLY A 372 -2.14 14.61 38.10
CA GLY A 372 -2.73 14.76 39.42
C GLY A 372 -1.81 15.49 40.41
N GLU A 373 -2.33 15.68 41.62
CA GLU A 373 -1.61 16.32 42.74
C GLU A 373 -0.49 15.41 43.29
N GLY A 374 0.51 16.03 43.94
CA GLY A 374 1.52 15.30 44.74
C GLY A 374 2.79 14.89 44.00
N LYS A 375 3.06 15.46 42.80
CA LYS A 375 4.35 15.34 42.13
C LYS A 375 5.43 16.16 42.84
N GLN A 376 6.62 15.57 43.03
CA GLN A 376 7.71 16.24 43.74
C GLN A 376 8.16 17.51 42.99
N SER A 377 8.16 17.48 41.66
CA SER A 377 8.47 18.66 40.84
C SER A 377 7.53 19.83 41.09
N VAL A 378 6.24 19.56 41.36
CA VAL A 378 5.25 20.61 41.65
C VAL A 378 5.54 21.23 43.01
N SER A 379 5.83 20.41 44.03
CA SER A 379 6.23 20.93 45.35
C SER A 379 7.50 21.80 45.30
N ILE A 380 8.46 21.45 44.44
CA ILE A 380 9.66 22.30 44.25
C ILE A 380 9.30 23.62 43.55
N LEU A 381 8.38 23.61 42.60
CA LEU A 381 7.89 24.84 41.95
C LEU A 381 7.13 25.75 42.93
N GLU A 382 6.35 25.17 43.86
CA GLU A 382 5.69 25.90 44.94
C GLU A 382 6.71 26.57 45.86
N GLU A 383 7.71 25.82 46.33
CA GLU A 383 8.80 26.36 47.16
C GLU A 383 9.57 27.46 46.42
N TYR A 384 9.83 27.27 45.12
CA TYR A 384 10.44 28.29 44.27
C TYR A 384 9.60 29.58 44.23
N CYS A 385 8.28 29.48 44.07
CA CYS A 385 7.38 30.65 44.10
C CYS A 385 7.39 31.36 45.46
N GLU A 386 7.46 30.62 46.57
CA GLU A 386 7.57 31.22 47.91
C GLU A 386 8.88 31.99 48.09
N LEU A 387 10.00 31.44 47.58
CA LEU A 387 11.30 32.11 47.63
C LEU A 387 11.35 33.34 46.72
N LEU A 388 10.71 33.32 45.55
CA LEU A 388 10.58 34.52 44.70
C LEU A 388 9.81 35.63 45.42
N TYR A 389 8.71 35.29 46.09
CA TYR A 389 7.94 36.26 46.88
C TYR A 389 8.77 36.83 48.03
N ARG A 390 9.51 35.99 48.76
CA ARG A 390 10.41 36.45 49.82
C ARG A 390 11.50 37.38 49.27
N LEU A 391 12.08 37.04 48.12
CA LEU A 391 13.07 37.88 47.45
C LEU A 391 12.49 39.24 47.07
N HIS A 392 11.25 39.29 46.55
CA HIS A 392 10.55 40.55 46.27
C HIS A 392 10.35 41.39 47.55
N VAL A 393 9.98 40.77 48.68
CA VAL A 393 9.84 41.49 49.95
C VAL A 393 11.17 42.09 50.42
N VAL A 394 12.25 41.32 50.36
CA VAL A 394 13.61 41.76 50.73
C VAL A 394 14.13 42.83 49.76
N GLU A 395 13.75 42.78 48.48
CA GLU A 395 14.05 43.83 47.49
C GLU A 395 13.46 45.20 47.89
N GLN A 396 12.38 45.21 48.68
CA GLN A 396 11.80 46.43 49.21
C GLN A 396 12.56 47.02 50.40
N ASP A 397 13.47 46.29 51.05
CA ASP A 397 14.26 46.75 52.19
C ASP A 397 15.75 46.91 51.83
N GLU A 398 16.26 48.15 51.86
CA GLU A 398 17.64 48.49 51.43
C GLU A 398 18.76 47.92 52.34
N LYS A 399 18.44 47.24 53.44
CA LYS A 399 19.40 46.83 54.47
C LYS A 399 19.83 45.36 54.44
N GLU A 400 19.31 44.55 53.51
CA GLU A 400 19.39 43.08 53.60
C GLU A 400 20.16 42.40 52.43
N GLY A 401 21.25 43.00 51.95
CA GLY A 401 22.03 42.45 50.83
C GLY A 401 22.57 41.02 51.01
N ALA A 402 22.94 40.63 52.24
CA ALA A 402 23.41 39.26 52.52
C ALA A 402 22.29 38.20 52.49
N GLU A 403 21.05 38.61 52.78
CA GLU A 403 19.88 37.75 52.69
C GLU A 403 19.51 37.48 51.22
N LYS A 404 19.54 38.51 50.36
CA LYS A 404 19.33 38.37 48.91
C LYS A 404 20.30 37.37 48.26
N GLU A 405 21.60 37.49 48.57
CA GLU A 405 22.61 36.57 48.01
C GLU A 405 22.33 35.11 48.41
N THR A 406 21.86 34.91 49.64
CA THR A 406 21.48 33.57 50.15
C THR A 406 20.23 33.05 49.46
N LEU A 407 19.24 33.91 49.20
CA LEU A 407 18.01 33.56 48.48
C LEU A 407 18.30 33.15 47.03
N PHE A 408 19.10 33.92 46.29
CA PHE A 408 19.50 33.54 44.92
C PHE A 408 20.22 32.19 44.87
N LYS A 409 21.17 31.94 45.78
CA LYS A 409 21.85 30.63 45.87
C LYS A 409 20.85 29.49 46.11
N THR A 410 19.86 29.72 46.97
CA THR A 410 18.82 28.73 47.27
C THR A 410 17.91 28.49 46.06
N LEU A 411 17.51 29.56 45.34
CA LEU A 411 16.72 29.47 44.11
C LEU A 411 17.44 28.63 43.04
N PHE A 412 18.75 28.86 42.80
CA PHE A 412 19.49 28.03 41.85
C PHE A 412 19.56 26.57 42.27
N HIS A 413 19.80 26.29 43.55
CA HIS A 413 19.83 24.92 44.05
C HIS A 413 18.48 24.20 43.88
N LEU A 414 17.37 24.91 44.13
CA LEU A 414 16.03 24.38 43.87
C LEU A 414 15.82 24.09 42.38
N LEU A 415 16.27 24.96 41.49
CA LEU A 415 16.12 24.76 40.04
C LEU A 415 17.02 23.62 39.52
N GLU A 416 18.22 23.45 40.06
CA GLU A 416 19.07 22.28 39.78
C GLU A 416 18.38 20.97 40.21
N ASN A 417 17.81 20.95 41.42
CA ASN A 417 17.04 19.80 41.90
C ASN A 417 15.77 19.57 41.06
N LEU A 418 15.03 20.63 40.73
CA LEU A 418 13.84 20.58 39.88
C LEU A 418 14.15 19.92 38.54
N ARG A 419 15.29 20.27 37.94
CA ARG A 419 15.75 19.72 36.66
C ARG A 419 15.92 18.19 36.71
N GLU A 420 16.44 17.65 37.80
CA GLU A 420 16.59 16.20 37.98
C GLU A 420 15.25 15.51 38.28
N VAL A 421 14.40 16.15 39.10
CA VAL A 421 13.12 15.60 39.52
C VAL A 421 12.11 15.58 38.37
N VAL A 422 12.01 16.66 37.58
CA VAL A 422 11.12 16.75 36.42
C VAL A 422 11.38 15.63 35.41
N GLN A 423 12.64 15.27 35.18
CA GLN A 423 12.97 14.19 34.24
C GLN A 423 12.41 12.83 34.67
N LYS A 424 12.22 12.62 35.98
CA LYS A 424 11.61 11.42 36.57
C LYS A 424 10.09 11.52 36.64
N ASP A 425 9.57 12.69 37.03
CA ASP A 425 8.15 12.93 37.24
C ASP A 425 7.34 13.00 35.94
N VAL A 426 7.96 13.46 34.85
CA VAL A 426 7.35 13.69 33.52
C VAL A 426 7.95 12.70 32.52
N LYS A 427 7.41 11.49 32.40
CA LYS A 427 7.97 10.44 31.53
C LYS A 427 7.83 10.80 30.04
N ARG A 428 8.65 10.17 29.17
CA ARG A 428 8.45 10.25 27.72
C ARG A 428 7.23 9.41 27.34
N GLU A 429 6.32 9.95 26.56
CA GLU A 429 5.08 9.26 26.18
C GLU A 429 5.16 8.75 24.73
N ILE A 430 4.91 7.44 24.55
CA ILE A 430 4.78 6.81 23.24
C ILE A 430 3.36 6.29 23.08
N VAL A 431 2.68 6.75 22.04
CA VAL A 431 1.32 6.32 21.68
C VAL A 431 1.38 5.39 20.47
N PHE A 432 0.97 4.14 20.64
CA PHE A 432 0.81 3.18 19.54
C PHE A 432 -0.64 3.15 19.07
N LEU A 433 -0.85 3.32 17.75
CA LEU A 433 -2.17 3.37 17.11
C LEU A 433 -2.40 2.17 16.15
N PRO A 434 -2.51 0.93 16.66
CA PRO A 434 -2.90 -0.20 15.83
C PRO A 434 -4.37 -0.10 15.42
N HIS A 435 -4.67 -0.29 14.13
CA HIS A 435 -6.06 -0.35 13.63
C HIS A 435 -6.67 -1.76 13.75
N SER A 436 -5.84 -2.81 13.81
CA SER A 436 -6.27 -4.21 13.88
C SER A 436 -5.38 -5.02 14.83
N LEU A 437 -5.85 -6.20 15.22
CA LEU A 437 -5.08 -7.15 16.02
C LEU A 437 -3.84 -7.65 15.26
N GLN A 438 -3.92 -7.75 13.94
CA GLN A 438 -2.78 -8.09 13.09
C GLN A 438 -1.70 -7.00 13.16
N ALA A 439 -2.10 -5.73 13.02
CA ALA A 439 -1.20 -4.59 13.14
C ALA A 439 -0.61 -4.49 14.56
N PHE A 440 -1.39 -4.74 15.60
CA PHE A 440 -0.83 -4.81 16.96
C PHE A 440 0.17 -5.96 17.10
N SER A 441 -0.15 -7.14 16.58
CA SER A 441 0.71 -8.32 16.67
C SER A 441 2.08 -8.09 16.00
N SER A 442 2.13 -7.31 14.92
CA SER A 442 3.39 -6.99 14.23
C SER A 442 4.32 -6.09 15.04
N ILE A 443 3.79 -5.23 15.91
CA ILE A 443 4.58 -4.32 16.76
C ILE A 443 4.61 -4.74 18.23
N ARG A 444 3.88 -5.78 18.63
CA ARG A 444 3.80 -6.25 20.02
C ARG A 444 5.17 -6.45 20.68
N PRO A 445 6.18 -7.06 20.03
CA PRO A 445 7.51 -7.19 20.63
C PRO A 445 8.19 -5.86 20.95
N LEU A 446 7.93 -4.81 20.14
CA LEU A 446 8.39 -3.45 20.38
C LEU A 446 7.71 -2.84 21.61
N VAL A 447 6.38 -2.98 21.68
CA VAL A 447 5.56 -2.51 22.80
C VAL A 447 6.02 -3.17 24.11
N ASP A 448 6.24 -4.49 24.09
CA ASP A 448 6.71 -5.26 25.25
C ASP A 448 8.08 -4.80 25.75
N ALA A 449 8.97 -4.35 24.86
CA ALA A 449 10.28 -3.82 25.23
C ALA A 449 10.12 -2.48 25.96
N PHE A 450 9.31 -1.57 25.43
CA PHE A 450 9.12 -0.23 26.00
C PHE A 450 8.27 -0.22 27.28
N LEU A 451 7.35 -1.17 27.46
CA LEU A 451 6.61 -1.33 28.72
C LEU A 451 7.52 -1.65 29.92
N ARG A 452 8.74 -2.13 29.70
CA ARG A 452 9.72 -2.44 30.74
C ARG A 452 10.63 -1.26 31.08
N GLU A 453 10.56 -0.15 30.34
CA GLU A 453 11.42 1.01 30.54
C GLU A 453 10.78 2.01 31.52
N GLU A 454 11.38 2.23 32.68
CA GLU A 454 10.80 3.07 33.74
C GLU A 454 10.56 4.53 33.31
N GLY A 455 11.40 5.06 32.42
CA GLY A 455 11.34 6.44 31.93
C GLY A 455 10.36 6.68 30.79
N ILE A 456 9.65 5.64 30.35
CA ILE A 456 8.72 5.70 29.22
C ILE A 456 7.32 5.32 29.69
N GLU A 457 6.35 6.10 29.27
CA GLU A 457 4.93 5.81 29.40
C GLU A 457 4.40 5.34 28.05
N VAL A 458 3.89 4.11 28.01
CA VAL A 458 3.35 3.50 26.79
C VAL A 458 1.83 3.55 26.84
N LYS A 459 1.23 4.14 25.80
CA LYS A 459 -0.21 4.10 25.55
C LYS A 459 -0.49 3.24 24.32
N ILE A 460 -1.39 2.28 24.44
CA ILE A 460 -1.84 1.45 23.31
C ILE A 460 -3.29 1.83 23.05
N MET A 461 -3.57 2.42 21.90
CA MET A 461 -4.93 2.81 21.51
C MET A 461 -5.32 2.08 20.23
N PRO A 462 -6.07 0.98 20.33
CA PRO A 462 -6.79 0.43 19.19
C PRO A 462 -7.67 1.52 18.59
N ILE A 463 -7.48 1.82 17.30
CA ILE A 463 -8.25 2.86 16.60
C ILE A 463 -9.28 2.21 15.66
N PRO A 464 -10.48 2.79 15.53
CA PRO A 464 -11.47 2.28 14.62
C PRO A 464 -11.05 2.46 13.16
N TYR A 465 -11.49 1.53 12.33
CA TYR A 465 -11.37 1.60 10.88
C TYR A 465 -12.70 1.23 10.22
N TYR A 466 -12.84 1.55 8.94
CA TYR A 466 -14.10 1.46 8.21
C TYR A 466 -13.85 0.84 6.85
N ASP A 467 -14.83 0.12 6.32
CA ASP A 467 -14.86 -0.19 4.89
C ASP A 467 -15.22 1.07 4.10
N VAL A 468 -14.51 1.31 3.01
CA VAL A 468 -14.83 2.40 2.07
C VAL A 468 -15.90 1.91 1.11
N LEU A 469 -17.09 2.50 1.21
CA LEU A 469 -18.23 2.21 0.36
C LEU A 469 -18.08 2.90 -0.99
N LEU A 470 -18.93 2.51 -1.93
CA LEU A 470 -18.81 2.90 -3.34
C LEU A 470 -19.06 4.39 -3.61
N ASP A 471 -19.87 5.02 -2.76
CA ASP A 471 -20.15 6.45 -2.79
C ASP A 471 -19.09 7.26 -2.03
N GLY A 472 -18.03 6.61 -1.55
CA GLY A 472 -16.97 7.21 -0.72
C GLY A 472 -17.36 7.36 0.75
N SER A 473 -18.56 6.95 1.15
CA SER A 473 -18.97 6.91 2.55
C SER A 473 -18.33 5.72 3.28
N PHE A 474 -18.45 5.71 4.61
CA PHE A 474 -17.87 4.69 5.47
C PHE A 474 -18.94 3.73 5.98
N SER A 475 -18.57 2.47 6.17
CA SER A 475 -19.41 1.50 6.90
C SER A 475 -19.61 1.89 8.36
N GLU A 476 -20.29 1.04 9.13
CA GLU A 476 -20.15 1.07 10.59
C GLU A 476 -18.67 0.81 10.98
N PRO A 477 -18.19 1.39 12.09
CA PRO A 477 -16.81 1.23 12.53
C PRO A 477 -16.52 -0.22 12.92
N HIS A 478 -15.37 -0.70 12.47
CA HIS A 478 -14.75 -1.92 12.97
C HIS A 478 -13.91 -1.56 14.20
N ASP A 479 -14.29 -2.12 15.35
CA ASP A 479 -13.56 -1.97 16.60
C ASP A 479 -13.12 -3.36 17.10
N GLU A 480 -11.81 -3.61 16.99
CA GLU A 480 -11.17 -4.83 17.48
C GLU A 480 -10.63 -4.69 18.91
N GLY A 481 -10.85 -3.56 19.59
CA GLY A 481 -10.29 -3.29 20.92
C GLY A 481 -10.62 -4.36 21.97
N GLY A 482 -11.81 -4.96 21.88
CA GLY A 482 -12.21 -6.09 22.74
C GLY A 482 -11.48 -7.41 22.47
N ALA A 483 -10.77 -7.54 21.34
CA ALA A 483 -10.00 -8.72 20.96
C ALA A 483 -8.50 -8.62 21.37
N PHE A 484 -8.07 -7.48 21.93
CA PHE A 484 -6.69 -7.31 22.36
C PHE A 484 -6.36 -8.18 23.60
N PRO A 485 -5.14 -8.72 23.71
CA PRO A 485 -4.78 -9.61 24.81
C PRO A 485 -4.95 -8.96 26.19
N GLU A 486 -5.45 -9.72 27.17
CA GLU A 486 -5.48 -9.29 28.57
C GLU A 486 -4.06 -8.96 29.08
N GLY A 487 -3.94 -7.90 29.87
CA GLY A 487 -2.67 -7.49 30.50
C GLY A 487 -1.96 -6.30 29.85
N TYR A 488 -2.45 -5.80 28.71
CA TYR A 488 -1.96 -4.55 28.12
C TYR A 488 -2.74 -3.33 28.63
N PRO A 489 -2.07 -2.18 28.87
CA PRO A 489 -2.73 -0.94 29.28
C PRO A 489 -3.43 -0.28 28.08
N ILE A 490 -4.56 -0.85 27.66
CA ILE A 490 -5.37 -0.30 26.58
C ILE A 490 -5.96 1.05 27.02
N THR A 491 -5.68 2.08 26.23
CA THR A 491 -6.17 3.44 26.44
C THR A 491 -7.37 3.66 25.52
N ASP A 492 -8.46 4.15 26.09
CA ASP A 492 -9.66 4.53 25.33
C ASP A 492 -9.39 5.84 24.59
N TYR A 493 -9.36 5.77 23.26
CA TYR A 493 -9.06 6.91 22.40
C TYR A 493 -10.07 8.06 22.55
N THR A 494 -11.31 7.78 22.98
CA THR A 494 -12.34 8.82 23.19
C THR A 494 -12.08 9.67 24.43
N LYS A 495 -11.23 9.18 25.35
CA LYS A 495 -10.85 9.86 26.59
C LYS A 495 -9.48 10.52 26.53
N TYR A 496 -8.76 10.38 25.41
CA TYR A 496 -7.40 10.88 25.26
C TYR A 496 -7.36 12.15 24.40
N SER A 497 -6.89 13.25 24.99
CA SER A 497 -6.84 14.56 24.35
C SER A 497 -5.47 14.80 23.73
N PHE A 498 -5.28 14.43 22.46
CA PHE A 498 -3.98 14.59 21.77
C PHE A 498 -3.41 16.03 21.83
N ALA A 499 -4.28 17.03 21.80
CA ALA A 499 -3.87 18.44 21.87
C ALA A 499 -3.38 18.88 23.26
N GLU A 500 -3.84 18.22 24.33
CA GLU A 500 -3.42 18.51 25.70
C GLU A 500 -2.23 17.63 26.12
N GLU A 501 -2.25 16.37 25.70
CA GLU A 501 -1.27 15.35 26.07
C GLU A 501 0.06 15.52 25.35
N LEU A 502 0.05 15.96 24.08
CA LEU A 502 1.22 16.23 23.23
C LEU A 502 2.32 15.15 23.37
N PRO A 503 2.04 13.89 22.99
CA PRO A 503 2.97 12.79 23.18
C PRO A 503 4.30 13.00 22.46
N ASP A 504 5.39 12.52 23.05
CA ASP A 504 6.73 12.55 22.45
C ASP A 504 6.79 11.77 21.14
N SER A 505 6.05 10.66 21.04
CA SER A 505 5.93 9.95 19.78
C SER A 505 4.56 9.33 19.57
N ILE A 506 4.11 9.35 18.32
CA ILE A 506 2.97 8.56 17.84
C ILE A 506 3.48 7.55 16.81
N VAL A 507 3.17 6.28 17.00
CA VAL A 507 3.53 5.18 16.10
C VAL A 507 2.30 4.70 15.34
N LEU A 508 2.32 4.91 14.02
CA LEU A 508 1.31 4.45 13.07
C LEU A 508 1.74 3.09 12.48
N CYS A 509 0.75 2.21 12.31
CA CYS A 509 0.93 0.95 11.57
C CYS A 509 0.35 1.01 10.15
N SER A 510 -0.45 2.02 9.81
CA SER A 510 -1.12 2.17 8.52
C SER A 510 -0.68 3.50 7.87
N PRO A 511 -0.16 3.50 6.63
CA PRO A 511 0.30 4.72 5.97
C PRO A 511 -0.71 5.32 4.98
N TYR A 512 -1.87 4.69 4.80
CA TYR A 512 -2.71 4.92 3.62
C TYR A 512 -3.56 6.20 3.70
N ASP A 513 -3.91 6.65 4.91
CA ASP A 513 -4.98 7.63 5.15
C ASP A 513 -6.24 7.28 4.32
N ALA A 514 -6.66 8.14 3.40
CA ALA A 514 -7.83 7.94 2.54
C ALA A 514 -7.54 7.11 1.25
N PHE A 515 -6.29 6.72 0.99
CA PHE A 515 -5.85 6.20 -0.33
C PHE A 515 -5.75 4.68 -0.40
N ASN A 516 -6.49 3.96 0.45
CA ASN A 516 -6.67 2.53 0.33
C ASN A 516 -8.03 2.24 -0.32
N ALA A 517 -8.05 1.31 -1.28
CA ALA A 517 -9.24 1.07 -2.10
C ALA A 517 -10.40 0.38 -1.35
N SER A 518 -10.14 -0.25 -0.20
CA SER A 518 -11.15 -1.07 0.51
C SER A 518 -11.49 -0.57 1.90
N TRP A 519 -10.56 0.06 2.62
CA TRP A 519 -10.77 0.43 4.01
C TRP A 519 -9.98 1.68 4.40
N THR A 520 -10.35 2.34 5.50
CA THR A 520 -9.60 3.49 6.03
C THR A 520 -9.71 3.56 7.55
N VAL A 521 -8.71 4.12 8.22
CA VAL A 521 -8.82 4.45 9.66
C VAL A 521 -9.72 5.68 9.83
N ASP A 522 -10.22 5.93 11.04
CA ASP A 522 -10.95 7.18 11.28
C ASP A 522 -10.15 8.41 10.82
N PRO A 523 -10.75 9.33 10.04
CA PRO A 523 -10.05 10.50 9.51
C PRO A 523 -9.34 11.35 10.56
N PHE A 524 -9.79 11.32 11.82
CA PHE A 524 -9.08 11.95 12.92
C PHE A 524 -7.63 11.44 13.04
N PHE A 525 -7.41 10.12 12.85
CA PHE A 525 -6.11 9.46 12.95
C PHE A 525 -5.29 9.47 11.66
N TYR A 526 -5.75 10.14 10.60
CA TYR A 526 -4.93 10.36 9.41
C TYR A 526 -3.59 10.99 9.79
N SER A 527 -2.54 10.55 9.13
CA SER A 527 -1.18 11.01 9.37
C SER A 527 -1.06 12.53 9.26
N LYS A 528 -1.81 13.17 8.34
CA LYS A 528 -1.90 14.63 8.21
C LYS A 528 -2.38 15.34 9.48
N ASN A 529 -3.23 14.69 10.27
CA ASN A 529 -3.74 15.20 11.54
C ASN A 529 -2.80 14.82 12.69
N MET A 530 -2.38 13.55 12.77
CA MET A 530 -1.55 13.03 13.86
C MET A 530 -0.20 13.75 13.99
N GLN A 531 0.38 14.17 12.87
CA GLN A 531 1.63 14.93 12.87
C GLN A 531 1.52 16.22 13.71
N ARG A 532 0.33 16.82 13.85
CA ARG A 532 0.12 18.08 14.58
C ARG A 532 0.20 17.93 16.11
N PHE A 533 0.20 16.71 16.63
CA PHE A 533 0.11 16.44 18.06
C PHE A 533 1.37 15.83 18.66
N THR A 534 2.40 15.55 17.86
CA THR A 534 3.61 14.88 18.34
C THR A 534 4.87 15.48 17.73
N SER A 535 5.95 15.46 18.50
CA SER A 535 7.27 15.83 18.03
C SER A 535 7.88 14.76 17.10
N LYS A 536 7.45 13.49 17.22
CA LYS A 536 7.94 12.37 16.40
C LYS A 536 6.78 11.48 15.94
N LEU A 537 6.33 11.67 14.70
CA LEU A 537 5.41 10.75 14.04
C LEU A 537 6.21 9.64 13.36
N ILE A 538 5.92 8.39 13.69
CA ILE A 538 6.70 7.25 13.23
C ILE A 538 5.78 6.26 12.54
N TYR A 539 6.18 5.79 11.36
CA TYR A 539 5.49 4.73 10.64
C TYR A 539 6.31 3.44 10.70
N ILE A 540 5.66 2.34 11.12
CA ILE A 540 6.21 0.99 11.08
C ILE A 540 5.23 0.10 10.31
N PRO A 541 5.61 -0.44 9.14
CA PRO A 541 4.72 -1.34 8.39
C PRO A 541 4.29 -2.54 9.22
N TRP A 542 3.00 -2.88 9.14
CA TRP A 542 2.44 -4.05 9.83
C TRP A 542 2.80 -5.38 9.17
N PHE A 543 3.52 -5.35 8.05
CA PHE A 543 3.88 -6.50 7.23
C PHE A 543 5.36 -6.49 6.84
N VAL A 544 5.84 -7.60 6.29
CA VAL A 544 7.14 -7.73 5.62
C VAL A 544 6.96 -8.41 4.28
N THR A 545 7.66 -7.96 3.24
CA THR A 545 7.72 -8.62 1.92
C THR A 545 9.05 -9.34 1.75
N ASP A 546 9.25 -10.04 0.64
CA ASP A 546 10.61 -10.36 0.19
C ASP A 546 11.36 -9.05 -0.12
N GLU A 547 12.70 -9.12 -0.16
CA GLU A 547 13.51 -8.01 -0.66
C GLU A 547 13.14 -7.72 -2.11
N ILE A 548 13.03 -6.44 -2.45
CA ILE A 548 12.66 -5.97 -3.79
C ILE A 548 13.88 -5.25 -4.36
N ASP A 549 14.47 -5.76 -5.43
CA ASP A 549 15.47 -5.03 -6.21
C ASP A 549 14.78 -4.36 -7.40
N PRO A 550 14.67 -3.01 -7.45
CA PRO A 550 14.05 -2.30 -8.57
C PRO A 550 14.67 -2.59 -9.94
N LYS A 551 15.89 -3.15 -9.97
CA LYS A 551 16.61 -3.51 -11.20
C LYS A 551 16.43 -4.97 -11.59
N ASN A 552 15.90 -5.79 -10.70
CA ASN A 552 15.64 -7.20 -10.97
C ASN A 552 14.28 -7.35 -11.67
N PRO A 553 14.22 -7.88 -12.90
CA PRO A 553 12.95 -8.09 -13.61
C PRO A 553 11.98 -9.00 -12.85
N GLU A 554 12.47 -9.94 -12.02
CA GLU A 554 11.58 -10.80 -11.22
C GLU A 554 10.79 -10.05 -10.16
N ASP A 555 11.29 -8.88 -9.74
CA ASP A 555 10.67 -8.03 -8.73
C ASP A 555 9.79 -6.95 -9.35
N GLY A 556 9.68 -6.87 -10.69
CA GLY A 556 8.95 -5.81 -11.39
C GLY A 556 7.50 -5.64 -10.94
N LYS A 557 6.77 -6.75 -10.75
CA LYS A 557 5.38 -6.73 -10.24
C LYS A 557 5.31 -6.27 -8.78
N ALA A 558 6.25 -6.73 -7.94
CA ALA A 558 6.33 -6.33 -6.53
C ALA A 558 6.68 -4.84 -6.39
N PHE A 559 7.66 -4.39 -7.18
CA PHE A 559 8.06 -2.98 -7.27
C PHE A 559 6.91 -2.10 -7.80
N TYR A 560 6.11 -2.58 -8.75
CA TYR A 560 4.88 -1.88 -9.15
C TYR A 560 3.92 -1.72 -7.96
N ASN A 561 3.62 -2.79 -7.22
CA ASN A 561 2.69 -2.76 -6.09
C ASN A 561 3.16 -1.88 -4.92
N MET A 562 4.45 -1.51 -4.83
CA MET A 562 4.95 -0.56 -3.84
C MET A 562 4.18 0.77 -3.83
N ARG A 563 3.56 1.18 -4.94
CA ARG A 563 2.73 2.40 -4.98
C ARG A 563 1.62 2.42 -3.93
N TYR A 564 1.06 1.27 -3.59
CA TYR A 564 -0.08 1.19 -2.67
C TYR A 564 0.30 1.35 -1.19
N TYR A 565 1.58 1.32 -0.85
CA TYR A 565 2.05 1.45 0.55
C TYR A 565 3.29 2.33 0.73
N VAL A 566 3.92 2.79 -0.37
CA VAL A 566 5.08 3.70 -0.36
C VAL A 566 4.69 5.10 -0.83
N THR A 567 3.91 5.21 -1.91
CA THR A 567 3.50 6.50 -2.48
C THR A 567 2.15 6.91 -1.91
N VAL A 568 2.08 6.97 -0.59
CA VAL A 568 0.87 7.26 0.20
C VAL A 568 1.21 8.24 1.33
N PRO A 569 0.24 9.01 1.86
CA PRO A 569 0.52 10.18 2.70
C PRO A 569 1.35 9.88 3.95
N GLY A 570 1.08 8.76 4.63
CA GLY A 570 1.74 8.43 5.91
C GLY A 570 3.25 8.33 5.81
N VAL A 571 3.79 7.92 4.66
CA VAL A 571 5.24 7.84 4.43
C VAL A 571 5.88 9.24 4.36
N PHE A 572 5.18 10.22 3.78
CA PHE A 572 5.68 11.59 3.64
C PHE A 572 5.50 12.40 4.93
N HIS A 573 4.35 12.24 5.60
CA HIS A 573 4.04 12.93 6.86
C HIS A 573 4.85 12.43 8.05
N ALA A 574 5.24 11.14 8.07
CA ALA A 574 6.07 10.61 9.14
C ALA A 574 7.42 11.33 9.24
N ASP A 575 7.91 11.48 10.46
CA ASP A 575 9.29 11.89 10.74
C ASP A 575 10.25 10.73 10.50
N TYR A 576 9.82 9.50 10.78
CA TYR A 576 10.60 8.29 10.49
C TYR A 576 9.72 7.17 9.94
N THR A 577 10.22 6.46 8.93
CA THR A 577 9.63 5.21 8.44
C THR A 577 10.64 4.09 8.62
N LEU A 578 10.33 3.09 9.44
CA LEU A 578 11.24 1.99 9.76
C LEU A 578 10.87 0.79 8.90
N VAL A 579 11.77 0.40 7.98
CA VAL A 579 11.58 -0.72 7.06
C VAL A 579 12.53 -1.87 7.39
N GLN A 580 12.18 -3.05 6.88
CA GLN A 580 12.77 -4.33 7.26
C GLN A 580 14.27 -4.51 6.95
N SER A 581 14.86 -3.67 6.09
CA SER A 581 16.27 -3.77 5.70
C SER A 581 16.75 -2.54 4.93
N GLU A 582 18.07 -2.41 4.77
CA GLU A 582 18.67 -1.41 3.87
C GLU A 582 18.33 -1.65 2.39
N GLY A 583 18.09 -2.90 1.98
CA GLY A 583 17.61 -3.23 0.64
C GLY A 583 16.22 -2.66 0.39
N MET A 584 15.29 -2.89 1.31
CA MET A 584 13.95 -2.33 1.26
C MET A 584 13.96 -0.79 1.35
N LYS A 585 14.85 -0.21 2.15
CA LYS A 585 15.05 1.26 2.16
C LYS A 585 15.45 1.77 0.77
N ALA A 586 16.37 1.10 0.08
CA ALA A 586 16.75 1.47 -1.27
C ALA A 586 15.56 1.36 -2.26
N ALA A 587 14.75 0.30 -2.15
CA ALA A 587 13.56 0.12 -2.96
C ALA A 587 12.50 1.22 -2.73
N TYR A 588 12.26 1.60 -1.47
CA TYR A 588 11.37 2.72 -1.11
C TYR A 588 11.85 4.03 -1.73
N LEU A 589 13.15 4.34 -1.58
CA LEU A 589 13.72 5.58 -2.12
C LEU A 589 13.64 5.63 -3.66
N GLU A 590 13.88 4.52 -4.34
CA GLU A 590 13.73 4.44 -5.80
C GLU A 590 12.26 4.63 -6.22
N LYS A 591 11.32 3.99 -5.51
CA LYS A 591 9.88 4.16 -5.78
C LYS A 591 9.42 5.61 -5.58
N ILE A 592 9.84 6.24 -4.49
CA ILE A 592 9.53 7.65 -4.21
C ILE A 592 10.14 8.56 -5.27
N SER A 593 11.38 8.30 -5.70
CA SER A 593 12.02 9.08 -6.76
C SER A 593 11.21 9.04 -8.06
N GLN A 594 10.73 7.86 -8.48
CA GLN A 594 9.89 7.72 -9.67
C GLN A 594 8.54 8.42 -9.51
N PHE A 595 7.94 8.35 -8.32
CA PHE A 595 6.69 9.04 -8.03
C PHE A 595 6.82 10.56 -8.07
N LEU A 596 7.86 11.13 -7.46
CA LEU A 596 8.10 12.58 -7.50
C LEU A 596 8.36 13.09 -8.93
N GLU A 597 9.03 12.28 -9.75
CA GLU A 597 9.24 12.57 -11.17
C GLU A 597 7.92 12.59 -11.95
N GLN A 598 7.08 11.55 -11.76
CA GLN A 598 5.75 11.48 -12.37
C GLN A 598 4.86 12.66 -11.97
N GLU A 599 4.89 13.05 -10.70
CA GLU A 599 4.14 14.20 -10.20
C GLU A 599 4.65 15.53 -10.80
N ARG A 600 5.95 15.63 -11.12
CA ARG A 600 6.50 16.79 -11.84
C ARG A 600 6.00 16.81 -13.29
N GLU A 601 6.15 15.71 -14.01
CA GLU A 601 5.71 15.59 -15.41
C GLU A 601 4.21 15.94 -15.53
N ARG A 602 3.38 15.43 -14.62
CA ARG A 602 1.94 15.71 -14.57
C ARG A 602 1.61 17.19 -14.34
N LYS A 603 2.37 17.88 -13.47
CA LYS A 603 2.21 19.33 -13.22
C LYS A 603 2.68 20.17 -14.40
N GLU A 604 3.72 19.73 -15.12
CA GLU A 604 4.21 20.37 -16.34
C GLU A 604 3.20 20.24 -17.48
N GLU A 605 2.58 19.07 -17.67
CA GLU A 605 1.54 18.85 -18.69
C GLU A 605 0.27 19.70 -18.46
N LYS A 606 -0.10 19.93 -17.19
CA LYS A 606 -1.29 20.74 -16.84
C LYS A 606 -1.05 22.26 -16.86
N SER A 607 0.21 22.73 -16.83
CA SER A 607 0.52 24.16 -16.72
C SER A 607 0.86 24.81 -18.07
N THR A 608 -0.05 25.63 -18.61
CA THR A 608 0.21 26.50 -19.77
C THR A 608 1.00 27.78 -19.44
N THR A 609 1.51 27.92 -18.21
CA THR A 609 2.23 29.12 -17.74
C THR A 609 3.51 28.76 -17.00
N GLU A 610 4.63 29.41 -17.31
CA GLU A 610 5.98 29.22 -16.72
C GLU A 610 6.07 29.38 -15.17
N LYS A 611 4.97 29.65 -14.47
CA LYS A 611 4.96 29.99 -13.02
C LYS A 611 4.53 28.87 -12.07
N ALA A 612 4.27 27.66 -12.57
CA ALA A 612 3.83 26.53 -11.74
C ALA A 612 4.61 25.23 -11.99
N SER A 613 5.90 25.31 -12.36
CA SER A 613 6.73 24.10 -12.36
C SER A 613 7.08 23.70 -10.92
N PHE A 614 6.97 22.41 -10.62
CA PHE A 614 7.60 21.81 -9.44
C PHE A 614 9.11 21.85 -9.73
N PRO A 615 9.91 22.71 -9.07
CA PRO A 615 11.31 22.88 -9.48
C PRO A 615 12.05 21.56 -9.30
N GLU A 616 12.99 21.20 -10.18
CA GLU A 616 13.90 20.05 -9.96
C GLU A 616 14.53 20.08 -8.55
N LYS A 617 14.78 21.31 -8.06
CA LYS A 617 15.27 21.58 -6.71
C LYS A 617 14.35 21.01 -5.61
N ALA A 618 13.04 21.02 -5.80
CA ALA A 618 12.06 20.48 -4.86
C ALA A 618 12.06 18.94 -4.82
N ILE A 619 12.35 18.27 -5.94
CA ILE A 619 12.53 16.80 -5.96
C ILE A 619 13.78 16.42 -5.16
N GLU A 620 14.91 17.07 -5.43
CA GLU A 620 16.15 16.76 -4.71
C GLU A 620 16.05 17.13 -3.21
N GLU A 621 15.44 18.26 -2.87
CA GLU A 621 15.15 18.63 -1.48
C GLU A 621 14.22 17.60 -0.81
N GLY A 622 13.14 17.19 -1.49
CA GLY A 622 12.24 16.13 -1.03
C GLY A 622 12.99 14.82 -0.82
N MET A 623 13.81 14.39 -1.78
CA MET A 623 14.60 13.16 -1.67
C MET A 623 15.63 13.24 -0.55
N GLN A 624 16.25 14.39 -0.30
CA GLN A 624 17.14 14.59 0.86
C GLN A 624 16.41 14.41 2.19
N VAL A 625 15.16 14.88 2.27
CA VAL A 625 14.29 14.63 3.43
C VAL A 625 14.00 13.13 3.54
N MET A 626 13.51 12.48 2.48
CA MET A 626 13.14 11.06 2.51
C MET A 626 14.31 10.13 2.83
N ARG A 627 15.52 10.41 2.34
CA ARG A 627 16.75 9.64 2.66
C ARG A 627 17.09 9.64 4.15
N LYS A 628 16.76 10.73 4.86
CA LYS A 628 16.98 10.85 6.31
C LYS A 628 15.89 10.15 7.12
N LYS A 629 14.64 10.26 6.67
CA LYS A 629 13.46 9.74 7.37
C LYS A 629 13.28 8.23 7.25
N ILE A 630 13.63 7.63 6.10
CA ILE A 630 13.46 6.18 5.87
C ILE A 630 14.69 5.43 6.39
N LEU A 631 14.48 4.49 7.30
CA LEU A 631 15.53 3.73 7.97
C LEU A 631 15.36 2.22 7.74
N GLY A 632 16.41 1.54 7.24
CA GLY A 632 16.42 0.11 6.97
C GLY A 632 16.88 -0.70 8.18
N VAL A 633 16.10 -0.65 9.26
CA VAL A 633 16.53 -1.11 10.60
C VAL A 633 16.08 -2.51 10.98
N GLY A 634 15.07 -3.07 10.31
CA GLY A 634 14.51 -4.38 10.66
C GLY A 634 13.00 -4.36 10.84
N SER A 635 12.47 -5.51 11.28
CA SER A 635 11.05 -5.67 11.61
C SER A 635 10.89 -6.58 12.83
N CYS A 636 9.94 -6.26 13.69
CA CYS A 636 9.56 -7.12 14.81
C CYS A 636 8.98 -8.46 14.35
N LEU A 637 8.47 -8.54 13.10
CA LEU A 637 8.01 -9.79 12.48
C LEU A 637 9.14 -10.79 12.22
N PHE A 638 10.40 -10.36 12.22
CA PHE A 638 11.56 -11.27 12.14
C PHE A 638 11.98 -11.84 13.49
N GLY A 639 11.29 -11.50 14.60
CA GLY A 639 11.59 -12.04 15.92
C GLY A 639 13.01 -11.68 16.38
N GLU A 640 13.83 -12.69 16.70
CA GLU A 640 15.21 -12.53 17.19
C GLU A 640 16.28 -12.62 16.07
N ARG A 641 15.89 -12.42 14.80
CA ARG A 641 16.84 -12.44 13.67
C ARG A 641 17.92 -11.37 13.84
N GLU A 642 19.17 -11.78 14.01
CA GLU A 642 20.30 -10.87 14.22
C GLU A 642 20.45 -9.85 13.07
N GLY A 643 20.58 -8.57 13.42
CA GLY A 643 20.79 -7.46 12.49
C GLY A 643 19.54 -6.92 11.81
N GLN A 644 18.37 -7.54 11.99
CA GLN A 644 17.11 -7.12 11.35
C GLN A 644 15.87 -7.38 12.21
N GLY A 645 16.02 -7.86 13.45
CA GLY A 645 14.94 -8.34 14.29
C GLY A 645 14.40 -7.26 15.22
N THR A 646 13.66 -7.71 16.24
CA THR A 646 13.02 -6.84 17.24
C THR A 646 14.05 -5.95 17.96
N LYS A 647 15.23 -6.50 18.27
CA LYS A 647 16.28 -5.79 18.99
C LYS A 647 16.73 -4.53 18.24
N GLU A 648 16.98 -4.66 16.94
CA GLU A 648 17.43 -3.56 16.10
C GLU A 648 16.35 -2.48 15.95
N VAL A 649 15.08 -2.88 15.83
CA VAL A 649 13.94 -1.95 15.80
C VAL A 649 13.81 -1.18 17.12
N VAL A 650 13.93 -1.85 18.27
CA VAL A 650 13.91 -1.23 19.61
C VAL A 650 15.05 -0.24 19.76
N GLU A 651 16.27 -0.62 19.37
CA GLU A 651 17.43 0.27 19.43
C GLU A 651 17.30 1.50 18.51
N ALA A 652 16.73 1.33 17.33
CA ALA A 652 16.46 2.42 16.41
C ALA A 652 15.42 3.40 16.99
N LEU A 653 14.30 2.90 17.50
CA LEU A 653 13.28 3.74 18.11
C LEU A 653 13.80 4.47 19.35
N ARG A 654 14.63 3.81 20.19
CA ARG A 654 15.27 4.47 21.34
C ARG A 654 16.13 5.66 20.91
N LYS A 655 16.95 5.49 19.87
CA LYS A 655 17.76 6.59 19.32
C LYS A 655 16.90 7.74 18.80
N ILE A 656 15.81 7.44 18.08
CA ILE A 656 14.87 8.45 17.58
C ILE A 656 14.26 9.28 18.71
N LEU A 657 13.94 8.63 19.84
CA LEU A 657 13.39 9.29 21.03
C LEU A 657 14.43 10.16 21.76
N GLU A 658 15.72 9.84 21.64
CA GLU A 658 16.83 10.61 22.22
C GLU A 658 17.31 11.74 21.29
N GLU A 659 16.98 11.68 19.99
CA GLU A 659 17.34 12.67 18.97
C GLU A 659 16.68 14.04 19.23
N GLY A 660 17.45 14.94 19.83
CA GLY A 660 17.05 16.30 20.18
C GLY A 660 17.61 16.74 21.54
N GLU A 661 17.84 15.78 22.44
CA GLU A 661 18.39 16.03 23.79
C GLU A 661 19.87 16.41 23.73
N GLU A 662 20.68 15.77 22.86
CA GLU A 662 22.13 16.05 22.73
C GLU A 662 22.45 17.48 22.25
N ASN A 663 21.62 18.03 21.35
CA ASN A 663 21.78 19.40 20.86
C ASN A 663 21.38 20.45 21.90
N ARG A 664 20.46 20.12 22.82
CA ARG A 664 20.06 20.98 23.95
C ARG A 664 21.07 20.88 25.10
N ALA A 665 21.57 19.68 25.42
CA ALA A 665 22.63 19.47 26.41
C ALA A 665 23.92 20.22 26.05
N ARG A 666 24.32 20.24 24.76
CA ARG A 666 25.48 21.00 24.27
C ARG A 666 25.28 22.52 24.27
N LYS A 667 24.05 23.02 24.12
CA LYS A 667 23.74 24.45 24.26
C LYS A 667 23.74 24.89 25.74
N GLY A 668 23.30 24.02 26.66
CA GLY A 668 23.35 24.27 28.11
C GLY A 668 24.74 24.11 28.74
N SER A 669 25.58 23.19 28.24
CA SER A 669 26.95 22.98 28.72
C SER A 669 28.00 23.88 28.05
N GLY A 670 27.58 24.73 27.11
CA GLY A 670 28.45 25.58 26.29
C GLY A 670 28.74 26.94 26.90
N LYS A 671 28.97 27.04 28.21
CA LYS A 671 29.43 28.29 28.86
C LYS A 671 30.23 28.05 30.15
N GLU A 672 31.12 27.06 30.16
CA GLU A 672 32.26 27.06 31.07
C GLU A 672 33.54 26.75 30.31
N ARG A 673 34.18 27.81 29.81
CA ARG A 673 35.63 27.91 29.64
C ARG A 673 36.06 29.36 29.68
#